data_AF-A0A3D5B3L1-F1
#
_entry.id   AF-A0A3D5B3L1-F1
#
_cell.length_a   1.000
_cell.length_b   1.000
_cell.length_c   1.000
_cell.angle_alpha   90.00
_cell.angle_beta   90.00
_cell.angle_gamma   90.00
#
_symmetry.space_group_name_H-M   'P 1'
#
loop_
_entity.id
_entity.type
_entity.pdbx_description
1 polymer ?
#
loop_
_entity_poly.entity_id
_entity_poly.type
_entity_poly.pdbx_seq_one_letter_code
_entity_poly.pdbx_strand_id
1 'polypeptide(L)'
;MHMKKIEYRKVMDKVGGGIIKFRVPIIILTAVLLVLSVFGIMKTTINSDIMSYLPEGTDTYDGSQFLHSNFNIQSNSVYAVKGEDMTDNEIKIAVDNIKEIDHVTNVLWKKSMGQEINFLKGGSDATKEIEKLFVKDGNYILMITMDVGASTDEAGEALSQINKELDSIEAEYVSGGTAPTSRKVYDDAISELPIYMIVAVVLVLLVLFLVSANYLEPLVFMLTMGVSIAINMGTNFFFPEVSIITFCAASILQLALAMDYSIFLTQIYSEERAKGLPMKGAMVSAIGTTLNTVFASALTTMGGFAAFFVMSFTLGADLGGVLLKGIGLAMLTVVILQPCLLILLSKPMAKLNHKKVLNFKFKAVAKFSVRHRIVIVVLFSMILIPAFIGQYFLPLSYLNFLPKTEGDPALVTAVQDMSNQLFLVTPASETSIEKNVAFVDTLRAIPGVSGVSGYYAFLPAEAIGDDGYFIAKYDSLQETVREKGTIYEMGKEKGYITEDGYTLYMIAMTKDYNIESQEAEDMLQAVRSAARAAFAEEWEAGKPCYITGVLQAVSEFREITPRDFRWITIISVLVIFAVLLISFRNFIYPFLLVLLIELGTWINFSLSTIFGQSLNFLAYIVVGAIQLGATVDYAILVTNKYRAIRKEGKDPLMAAYESGTSCTMSILTSASILVLACASVTIISSNAVIKEVTMMCMRGAVISTVLVLFVLPSLLACTSRLRTRALAAGGMHNLTKGFLRMVNGELHESSLVAKARLRIKKRSLLNPGERVEDLDTRGLVIIQPKKGYRFNSDSVILANLVDAKEGEKVYDLGCGSGIIGLLVAAKRKAKVVGVEIQPTLASMAKRSVLANRYDERMQVIEGDVRETASLFPQGDADVVVINPPYFKEGSGEVSHDEMKAIARHEITLTLEEELAAADHLLKVGGEAYFVFPASREKEFNEQAAAKGFALVEKTYLTASEQKPAESFIAKLRKGVQGAETVERTLVTKDEAGRMSEAVLSLYRS
;
A
#
# COMPACT_ATOMS: atom_id res chain seq x y z
N MET A 1 5.12 -27.15 -22.54
CA MET A 1 4.77 -26.03 -21.62
C MET A 1 5.63 -25.98 -20.35
N HIS A 2 6.08 -27.12 -19.80
CA HIS A 2 7.00 -27.18 -18.65
C HIS A 2 8.40 -26.58 -18.97
N MET A 3 8.90 -26.78 -20.20
CA MET A 3 10.19 -26.21 -20.65
C MET A 3 10.26 -24.67 -20.62
N LYS A 4 9.22 -23.95 -21.09
CA LYS A 4 9.18 -22.48 -21.04
C LYS A 4 9.22 -21.90 -19.62
N LYS A 5 8.68 -22.63 -18.62
CA LYS A 5 8.75 -22.21 -17.21
C LYS A 5 10.14 -22.37 -16.61
N ILE A 6 10.86 -23.41 -17.01
CA ILE A 6 12.23 -23.69 -16.56
C ILE A 6 13.19 -22.65 -17.15
N GLU A 7 13.06 -22.30 -18.43
CA GLU A 7 13.83 -21.23 -19.07
C GLU A 7 13.59 -19.88 -18.41
N TYR A 8 12.32 -19.51 -18.18
CA TYR A 8 12.00 -18.24 -17.54
C TYR A 8 12.59 -18.12 -16.13
N ARG A 9 12.51 -19.19 -15.32
CA ARG A 9 13.12 -19.19 -13.98
C ARG A 9 14.64 -19.10 -14.04
N LYS A 10 15.29 -19.77 -14.99
CA LYS A 10 16.74 -19.64 -15.23
C LYS A 10 17.15 -18.21 -15.60
N VAL A 11 16.34 -17.49 -16.38
CA VAL A 11 16.61 -16.07 -16.71
C VAL A 11 16.49 -15.20 -15.46
N MET A 12 15.44 -15.38 -14.66
CA MET A 12 15.26 -14.63 -13.41
C MET A 12 16.37 -14.89 -12.39
N ASP A 13 16.82 -16.14 -12.26
CA ASP A 13 17.94 -16.49 -11.38
C ASP A 13 19.27 -15.90 -11.89
N LYS A 14 19.47 -15.79 -13.22
CA LYS A 14 20.61 -15.06 -13.81
C LYS A 14 20.56 -13.57 -13.48
N VAL A 15 19.39 -12.94 -13.59
CA VAL A 15 19.20 -11.52 -13.24
C VAL A 15 19.52 -11.29 -11.76
N GLY A 16 18.93 -12.09 -10.86
CA GLY A 16 19.22 -12.01 -9.44
C GLY A 16 20.70 -12.24 -9.13
N GLY A 17 21.33 -13.24 -9.77
CA GLY A 17 22.76 -13.50 -9.65
C GLY A 17 23.64 -12.33 -10.09
N GLY A 18 23.26 -11.65 -11.19
CA GLY A 18 23.90 -10.43 -11.67
C GLY A 18 23.83 -9.29 -10.65
N ILE A 19 22.65 -9.01 -10.11
CA ILE A 19 22.44 -7.97 -9.09
C ILE A 19 23.33 -8.24 -7.86
N ILE A 20 23.35 -9.47 -7.36
CA ILE A 20 24.16 -9.82 -6.18
C ILE A 20 25.67 -9.77 -6.48
N LYS A 21 26.08 -10.09 -7.72
CA LYS A 21 27.48 -10.01 -8.16
C LYS A 21 27.95 -8.55 -8.21
N PHE A 22 27.16 -7.63 -8.75
CA PHE A 22 27.50 -6.22 -8.93
C PHE A 22 26.97 -5.29 -7.83
N ARG A 23 26.67 -5.83 -6.64
CA ARG A 23 26.05 -5.08 -5.53
C ARG A 23 26.79 -3.80 -5.11
N VAL A 24 28.14 -3.79 -5.14
CA VAL A 24 28.92 -2.60 -4.75
C VAL A 24 28.84 -1.51 -5.84
N PRO A 25 29.12 -1.81 -7.13
CA PRO A 25 28.84 -0.88 -8.23
C PRO A 25 27.41 -0.31 -8.22
N ILE A 26 26.40 -1.14 -7.94
CA ILE A 26 25.00 -0.70 -7.86
C ILE A 26 24.82 0.35 -6.77
N ILE A 27 25.38 0.14 -5.57
CA ILE A 27 25.28 1.11 -4.47
C ILE A 27 26.00 2.42 -4.83
N ILE A 28 27.18 2.34 -5.45
CA ILE A 28 27.93 3.53 -5.89
C ILE A 28 27.13 4.31 -6.95
N LEU A 29 26.63 3.63 -7.98
CA LEU A 29 25.80 4.24 -9.02
C LEU A 29 24.56 4.91 -8.41
N THR A 30 23.93 4.25 -7.44
CA THR A 30 22.76 4.81 -6.75
C THR A 30 23.12 6.08 -5.98
N ALA A 31 24.27 6.12 -5.31
CA ALA A 31 24.74 7.32 -4.62
C ALA A 31 25.01 8.48 -5.60
N VAL A 32 25.58 8.20 -6.77
CA VAL A 32 25.76 9.20 -7.85
C VAL A 32 24.41 9.71 -8.34
N LEU A 33 23.46 8.81 -8.61
CA LEU A 33 22.10 9.19 -9.02
C LEU A 33 21.40 10.04 -7.96
N LEU A 34 21.63 9.78 -6.66
CA LEU A 34 21.07 10.58 -5.58
C LEU A 34 21.60 12.03 -5.62
N VAL A 35 22.91 12.22 -5.83
CA VAL A 35 23.51 13.56 -5.96
C VAL A 35 22.96 14.29 -7.18
N LEU A 36 22.86 13.61 -8.33
CA LEU A 36 22.24 14.17 -9.54
C LEU A 36 20.76 14.52 -9.32
N SER A 37 20.06 13.72 -8.52
CA SER A 37 18.65 13.96 -8.20
C SER A 37 18.46 15.23 -7.36
N VAL A 38 19.35 15.51 -6.40
CA VAL A 38 19.31 16.77 -5.64
C VAL A 38 19.45 17.98 -6.56
N PHE A 39 20.38 17.93 -7.52
CA PHE A 39 20.51 18.98 -8.53
C PHE A 39 19.25 19.11 -9.39
N GLY A 40 18.65 17.99 -9.80
CA GLY A 40 17.39 17.98 -10.55
C GLY A 40 16.22 18.57 -9.76
N ILE A 41 16.11 18.30 -8.45
CA ILE A 41 15.06 18.88 -7.58
C ILE A 41 15.19 20.41 -7.57
N MET A 42 16.41 20.93 -7.38
CA MET A 42 16.66 22.38 -7.36
C MET A 42 16.40 23.09 -8.69
N LYS A 43 16.34 22.34 -9.80
CA LYS A 43 16.10 22.87 -11.15
C LYS A 43 14.69 22.58 -11.66
N THR A 44 13.86 21.88 -10.90
CA THR A 44 12.49 21.58 -11.30
C THR A 44 11.63 22.83 -11.12
N THR A 45 10.98 23.27 -12.20
CA THR A 45 9.99 24.34 -12.15
C THR A 45 8.70 23.80 -11.56
N ILE A 46 8.20 24.44 -10.50
CA ILE A 46 6.97 24.05 -9.81
C ILE A 46 5.91 25.13 -10.03
N ASN A 47 4.77 24.74 -10.60
CA ASN A 47 3.68 25.65 -10.92
C ASN A 47 2.53 25.46 -9.91
N SER A 48 2.06 26.55 -9.29
CA SER A 48 0.91 26.54 -8.37
C SER A 48 -0.37 27.13 -8.97
N ASP A 49 -0.32 27.68 -10.18
CA ASP A 49 -1.48 28.11 -10.93
C ASP A 49 -2.20 26.90 -11.55
N ILE A 50 -3.41 26.61 -11.08
CA ILE A 50 -4.21 25.48 -11.57
C ILE A 50 -4.86 25.83 -12.91
N MET A 51 -5.10 27.11 -13.19
CA MET A 51 -5.81 27.55 -14.39
C MET A 51 -4.95 27.37 -15.64
N SER A 52 -3.63 27.43 -15.52
CA SER A 52 -2.71 27.17 -16.63
C SER A 52 -2.78 25.73 -17.15
N TYR A 53 -3.42 24.81 -16.42
CA TYR A 53 -3.62 23.41 -16.84
C TYR A 53 -4.90 23.19 -17.65
N LEU A 54 -5.70 24.25 -17.91
CA LEU A 54 -6.79 24.16 -18.88
C LEU A 54 -6.24 23.92 -20.30
N PRO A 55 -6.91 23.09 -21.12
CA PRO A 55 -6.42 22.74 -22.44
C PRO A 55 -6.48 23.91 -23.42
N GLU A 56 -5.61 23.86 -24.43
CA GLU A 56 -5.63 24.77 -25.58
C GLU A 56 -7.00 24.75 -26.28
N GLY A 57 -7.47 25.93 -26.72
CA GLY A 57 -8.79 26.10 -27.35
C GLY A 57 -9.94 26.31 -26.36
N THR A 58 -9.64 26.42 -25.06
CA THR A 58 -10.59 26.96 -24.07
C THR A 58 -10.48 28.47 -23.99
N ASP A 59 -11.58 29.16 -23.66
CA ASP A 59 -11.58 30.62 -23.60
C ASP A 59 -10.60 31.12 -22.52
N THR A 60 -10.50 30.44 -21.37
CA THR A 60 -9.53 30.81 -20.32
C THR A 60 -8.09 30.71 -20.83
N TYR A 61 -7.73 29.61 -21.50
CA TYR A 61 -6.37 29.42 -22.02
C TYR A 61 -6.05 30.45 -23.11
N ASP A 62 -6.91 30.54 -24.12
CA ASP A 62 -6.72 31.43 -25.27
C ASP A 62 -6.72 32.89 -24.83
N GLY A 63 -7.63 33.28 -23.92
CA GLY A 63 -7.68 34.61 -23.35
C GLY A 63 -6.45 34.96 -22.51
N SER A 64 -5.92 34.02 -21.73
CA SER A 64 -4.69 34.26 -20.95
C SER A 64 -3.46 34.39 -21.85
N GLN A 65 -3.36 33.57 -22.91
CA GLN A 65 -2.30 33.70 -23.93
C GLN A 65 -2.39 35.02 -24.71
N PHE A 66 -3.62 35.47 -24.99
CA PHE A 66 -3.85 36.76 -25.63
C PHE A 66 -3.43 37.94 -24.72
N LEU A 67 -3.80 37.90 -23.44
CA LEU A 67 -3.37 38.91 -22.47
C LEU A 67 -1.85 39.00 -22.37
N HIS A 68 -1.17 37.86 -22.37
CA HIS A 68 0.29 37.82 -22.39
C HIS A 68 0.84 38.44 -23.68
N SER A 69 0.41 37.98 -24.84
CA SER A 69 1.00 38.38 -26.12
C SER A 69 0.71 39.84 -26.52
N ASN A 70 -0.47 40.36 -26.17
CA ASN A 70 -0.96 41.65 -26.65
C ASN A 70 -0.96 42.75 -25.59
N PHE A 71 -1.05 42.40 -24.30
CA PHE A 71 -1.05 43.37 -23.20
C PHE A 71 0.16 43.22 -22.28
N ASN A 72 1.04 42.23 -22.50
CA ASN A 72 2.15 41.89 -21.62
C ASN A 72 1.70 41.58 -20.17
N ILE A 73 0.55 40.92 -20.02
CA ILE A 73 -0.02 40.56 -18.71
C ILE A 73 -0.03 39.04 -18.56
N GLN A 74 0.73 38.53 -17.60
CA GLN A 74 0.72 37.11 -17.22
C GLN A 74 0.10 36.88 -15.83
N SER A 75 0.21 37.85 -14.92
CA SER A 75 -0.39 37.76 -13.60
C SER A 75 -0.81 39.13 -13.07
N ASN A 76 -1.59 39.12 -11.99
CA ASN A 76 -2.01 40.34 -11.32
C ASN A 76 -1.91 40.22 -9.79
N SER A 77 -1.91 41.38 -9.14
CA SER A 77 -2.10 41.51 -7.71
C SER A 77 -3.02 42.67 -7.40
N VAL A 78 -3.79 42.52 -6.32
CA VAL A 78 -4.72 43.53 -5.83
C VAL A 78 -4.35 43.82 -4.39
N TYR A 79 -4.14 45.08 -4.05
CA TYR A 79 -3.87 45.53 -2.69
C TYR A 79 -5.01 46.42 -2.21
N ALA A 80 -5.61 46.09 -1.08
CA ALA A 80 -6.46 47.01 -0.34
C ALA A 80 -5.65 47.64 0.79
N VAL A 81 -5.51 48.95 0.77
CA VAL A 81 -4.73 49.74 1.73
C VAL A 81 -5.68 50.58 2.58
N LYS A 82 -5.52 50.53 3.90
CA LYS A 82 -6.36 51.26 4.84
C LYS A 82 -6.15 52.76 4.70
N GLY A 83 -7.26 53.51 4.57
CA GLY A 83 -7.17 54.94 4.28
C GLY A 83 -7.31 55.88 5.47
N GLU A 84 -7.67 55.40 6.67
CA GLU A 84 -7.95 56.26 7.84
C GLU A 84 -6.77 57.16 8.23
N ASP A 85 -5.53 56.70 8.02
CA ASP A 85 -4.30 57.39 8.41
C ASP A 85 -3.44 57.84 7.21
N MET A 86 -3.96 57.81 5.98
CA MET A 86 -3.15 57.98 4.77
C MET A 86 -3.63 59.12 3.86
N THR A 87 -2.68 59.90 3.37
CA THR A 87 -2.95 60.95 2.38
C THR A 87 -2.80 60.43 0.95
N ASP A 88 -3.55 61.06 0.03
CA ASP A 88 -3.41 60.85 -1.41
C ASP A 88 -1.97 60.96 -1.94
N ASN A 89 -1.14 61.79 -1.31
CA ASN A 89 0.23 62.01 -1.74
C ASN A 89 1.14 60.85 -1.32
N GLU A 90 0.93 60.29 -0.14
CA GLU A 90 1.69 59.11 0.33
C GLU A 90 1.38 57.89 -0.55
N ILE A 91 0.09 57.63 -0.84
CA ILE A 91 -0.31 56.57 -1.77
C ILE A 91 0.26 56.82 -3.17
N LYS A 92 0.26 58.07 -3.64
CA LYS A 92 0.85 58.42 -4.95
C LYS A 92 2.34 58.06 -5.00
N ILE A 93 3.11 58.43 -3.97
CA ILE A 93 4.55 58.16 -3.92
C ILE A 93 4.80 56.65 -4.00
N ALA A 94 4.06 55.85 -3.22
CA ALA A 94 4.17 54.39 -3.32
C ALA A 94 3.79 53.87 -4.70
N VAL A 95 2.70 54.35 -5.30
CA VAL A 95 2.30 53.93 -6.66
C VAL A 95 3.37 54.26 -7.70
N ASP A 96 3.95 55.45 -7.64
CA ASP A 96 4.98 55.88 -8.60
C ASP A 96 6.25 55.03 -8.42
N ASN A 97 6.63 54.68 -7.19
CA ASN A 97 7.74 53.74 -6.94
C ASN A 97 7.41 52.31 -7.40
N ILE A 98 6.19 51.83 -7.18
CA ILE A 98 5.76 50.49 -7.58
C ILE A 98 5.81 50.31 -9.10
N LYS A 99 5.50 51.36 -9.87
CA LYS A 99 5.59 51.31 -11.35
C LYS A 99 7.01 51.10 -11.88
N GLU A 100 8.03 51.45 -11.10
CA GLU A 100 9.43 51.30 -11.47
C GLU A 100 10.01 49.93 -11.05
N ILE A 101 9.22 49.10 -10.36
CA ILE A 101 9.61 47.74 -9.98
C ILE A 101 9.70 46.87 -11.24
N ASP A 102 10.77 46.09 -11.34
CA ASP A 102 10.96 45.15 -12.44
C ASP A 102 9.77 44.17 -12.54
N HIS A 103 9.36 43.84 -13.77
CA HIS A 103 8.18 43.03 -14.07
C HIS A 103 6.79 43.64 -13.78
N VAL A 104 6.69 44.82 -13.17
CA VAL A 104 5.41 45.53 -13.04
C VAL A 104 5.08 46.22 -14.35
N THR A 105 3.98 45.83 -15.00
CA THR A 105 3.55 46.43 -16.27
C THR A 105 2.62 47.62 -16.09
N ASN A 106 1.75 47.60 -15.09
CA ASN A 106 0.85 48.72 -14.82
C ASN A 106 0.37 48.74 -13.37
N VAL A 107 0.05 49.94 -12.88
CA VAL A 107 -0.57 50.17 -11.58
C VAL A 107 -1.81 51.06 -11.76
N LEU A 108 -2.98 50.47 -11.56
CA LEU A 108 -4.26 51.16 -11.60
C LEU A 108 -4.71 51.51 -10.17
N TRP A 109 -4.96 52.80 -9.95
CA TRP A 109 -5.49 53.36 -8.70
C TRP A 109 -6.37 54.57 -9.01
N LYS A 110 -6.97 55.18 -7.98
CA LYS A 110 -7.98 56.24 -8.15
C LYS A 110 -7.56 57.41 -9.06
N LYS A 111 -6.27 57.75 -9.14
CA LYS A 111 -5.77 58.84 -10.00
C LYS A 111 -5.15 58.39 -11.33
N SER A 112 -5.15 57.09 -11.65
CA SER A 112 -4.56 56.60 -12.91
C SER A 112 -5.21 57.21 -14.15
N MET A 113 -6.49 57.61 -14.10
CA MET A 113 -7.17 58.33 -15.20
C MET A 113 -7.93 59.61 -14.80
N GLY A 114 -8.15 59.85 -13.50
CA GLY A 114 -9.03 60.92 -13.02
C GLY A 114 -8.53 62.36 -13.26
N GLN A 115 -7.23 62.59 -13.47
CA GLN A 115 -6.74 63.95 -13.71
C GLN A 115 -7.01 64.45 -15.13
N GLU A 116 -6.94 63.58 -16.14
CA GLU A 116 -7.09 63.97 -17.54
C GLU A 116 -8.57 64.02 -17.96
N ILE A 117 -9.37 63.06 -17.47
CA ILE A 117 -10.80 62.98 -17.77
C ILE A 117 -11.55 64.20 -17.20
N ASN A 118 -11.10 64.78 -16.09
CA ASN A 118 -11.73 65.96 -15.48
C ASN A 118 -11.81 67.20 -16.39
N PHE A 119 -10.93 67.30 -17.39
CA PHE A 119 -10.93 68.38 -18.37
C PHE A 119 -11.89 68.13 -19.56
N LEU A 120 -12.49 66.94 -19.62
CA LEU A 120 -13.45 66.53 -20.64
C LEU A 120 -14.89 66.84 -20.20
N LYS A 121 -15.77 67.02 -21.17
CA LYS A 121 -17.20 67.21 -20.94
C LYS A 121 -17.79 65.97 -20.25
N GLY A 122 -18.56 66.15 -19.17
CA GLY A 122 -19.04 65.02 -18.35
C GLY A 122 -17.97 64.34 -17.48
N GLY A 123 -16.71 64.78 -17.55
CA GLY A 123 -15.58 64.14 -16.86
C GLY A 123 -15.61 64.18 -15.34
N SER A 124 -16.32 65.15 -14.76
CA SER A 124 -16.45 65.26 -13.30
C SER A 124 -17.29 64.13 -12.69
N ASP A 125 -18.28 63.60 -13.42
CA ASP A 125 -19.08 62.47 -12.94
C ASP A 125 -18.37 61.14 -13.21
N ALA A 126 -17.70 61.00 -14.36
CA ALA A 126 -16.80 59.86 -14.61
C ALA A 126 -15.69 59.73 -13.54
N THR A 127 -15.11 60.85 -13.09
CA THR A 127 -14.11 60.83 -12.02
C THR A 127 -14.68 60.30 -10.70
N LYS A 128 -15.92 60.65 -10.33
CA LYS A 128 -16.56 60.12 -9.11
C LYS A 128 -16.80 58.62 -9.20
N GLU A 129 -17.16 58.10 -10.37
CA GLU A 129 -17.35 56.66 -10.58
C GLU A 129 -16.01 55.89 -10.48
N ILE A 130 -14.92 56.45 -11.01
CA ILE A 130 -13.56 55.91 -10.83
C ILE A 130 -13.16 55.91 -9.36
N GLU A 131 -13.45 56.99 -8.63
CA GLU A 131 -13.18 57.06 -7.19
C GLU A 131 -13.94 55.99 -6.41
N LYS A 132 -15.22 55.75 -6.70
CA LYS A 132 -16.00 54.67 -6.05
C LYS A 132 -15.44 53.27 -6.32
N LEU A 133 -14.83 53.06 -7.50
CA LEU A 133 -14.24 51.78 -7.86
C LEU A 133 -12.96 51.52 -7.06
N PHE A 134 -12.09 52.52 -6.95
CA PHE A 134 -10.76 52.39 -6.32
C PHE A 134 -10.70 52.86 -4.86
N VAL A 135 -11.79 53.38 -4.31
CA VAL A 135 -11.93 53.76 -2.91
C VAL A 135 -13.23 53.16 -2.35
N LYS A 136 -13.10 52.10 -1.53
CA LYS A 136 -14.23 51.42 -0.88
C LYS A 136 -14.17 51.61 0.62
N ASP A 137 -15.24 52.17 1.21
CA ASP A 137 -15.35 52.43 2.64
C ASP A 137 -14.13 53.19 3.23
N GLY A 138 -13.58 54.13 2.45
CA GLY A 138 -12.39 54.91 2.83
C GLY A 138 -11.05 54.22 2.55
N ASN A 139 -11.04 52.95 2.11
CA ASN A 139 -9.83 52.19 1.80
C ASN A 139 -9.46 52.28 0.32
N TYR A 140 -8.16 52.39 0.03
CA TYR A 140 -7.62 52.46 -1.33
C TYR A 140 -7.45 51.08 -1.93
N ILE A 141 -7.74 50.94 -3.21
CA ILE A 141 -7.48 49.74 -3.99
C ILE A 141 -6.41 50.03 -5.04
N LEU A 142 -5.36 49.23 -5.05
CA LEU A 142 -4.31 49.23 -6.06
C LEU A 142 -4.40 47.92 -6.85
N MET A 143 -4.50 48.01 -8.17
CA MET A 143 -4.43 46.85 -9.06
C MET A 143 -3.13 46.91 -9.83
N ILE A 144 -2.35 45.85 -9.74
CA ILE A 144 -1.01 45.78 -10.31
C ILE A 144 -0.99 44.60 -11.28
N THR A 145 -0.57 44.84 -12.52
CA THR A 145 -0.35 43.78 -13.51
C THR A 145 1.13 43.52 -13.68
N MET A 146 1.48 42.27 -13.98
CA MET A 146 2.87 41.83 -14.12
C MET A 146 3.06 40.99 -15.40
N ASP A 147 4.25 41.06 -15.99
CA ASP A 147 4.62 40.29 -17.18
C ASP A 147 5.22 38.91 -16.88
N VAL A 148 5.22 38.52 -15.60
CA VAL A 148 5.67 37.22 -15.12
C VAL A 148 4.52 36.37 -14.60
N GLY A 149 4.68 35.04 -14.68
CA GLY A 149 3.69 34.07 -14.23
C GLY A 149 3.45 34.13 -12.72
N ALA A 150 2.22 33.82 -12.30
CA ALA A 150 1.75 34.08 -10.94
C ALA A 150 2.51 33.33 -9.82
N SER A 151 3.16 32.20 -10.14
CA SER A 151 3.87 31.36 -9.17
C SER A 151 5.40 31.38 -9.31
N THR A 152 5.96 32.25 -10.16
CA THR A 152 7.41 32.26 -10.38
C THR A 152 8.17 32.95 -9.25
N ASP A 153 9.50 32.79 -9.22
CA ASP A 153 10.33 33.46 -8.23
C ASP A 153 10.40 34.97 -8.50
N GLU A 154 10.39 35.38 -9.77
CA GLU A 154 10.34 36.79 -10.20
C GLU A 154 9.06 37.48 -9.71
N ALA A 155 7.90 36.81 -9.79
CA ALA A 155 6.66 37.34 -9.22
C ALA A 155 6.76 37.51 -7.70
N GLY A 156 7.40 36.56 -7.01
CA GLY A 156 7.67 36.66 -5.57
C GLY A 156 8.56 37.84 -5.21
N GLU A 157 9.60 38.10 -6.01
CA GLU A 157 10.49 39.26 -5.85
C GLU A 157 9.75 40.58 -6.06
N ALA A 158 8.94 40.69 -7.12
CA ALA A 158 8.10 41.86 -7.39
C ALA A 158 7.11 42.13 -6.24
N LEU A 159 6.40 41.10 -5.75
CA LEU A 159 5.50 41.22 -4.61
C LEU A 159 6.21 41.66 -3.33
N SER A 160 7.41 41.15 -3.07
CA SER A 160 8.23 41.55 -1.93
C SER A 160 8.65 43.02 -2.00
N GLN A 161 8.99 43.50 -3.20
CA GLN A 161 9.30 44.92 -3.42
C GLN A 161 8.07 45.80 -3.26
N ILE A 162 6.90 45.39 -3.79
CA ILE A 162 5.63 46.11 -3.62
C ILE A 162 5.28 46.25 -2.13
N ASN A 163 5.35 45.15 -1.39
CA ASN A 163 5.12 45.13 0.05
C ASN A 163 6.04 46.12 0.78
N LYS A 164 7.32 46.14 0.43
CA LYS A 164 8.31 47.05 1.02
C LYS A 164 8.00 48.53 0.76
N GLU A 165 7.51 48.87 -0.44
CA GLU A 165 7.10 50.25 -0.75
C GLU A 165 5.87 50.68 0.08
N LEU A 166 4.91 49.78 0.29
CA LEU A 166 3.76 50.04 1.17
C LEU A 166 4.15 50.11 2.65
N ASP A 167 5.04 49.23 3.11
CA ASP A 167 5.59 49.25 4.46
C ASP A 167 6.36 50.56 4.74
N SER A 168 7.01 51.14 3.72
CA SER A 168 7.78 52.38 3.85
C SER A 168 6.93 53.61 4.21
N ILE A 169 5.63 53.55 3.92
CA ILE A 169 4.64 54.57 4.26
C ILE A 169 3.74 54.13 5.43
N GLU A 170 4.15 53.11 6.18
CA GLU A 170 3.44 52.54 7.34
C GLU A 170 1.99 52.12 7.01
N ALA A 171 1.73 51.71 5.77
CA ALA A 171 0.41 51.28 5.32
C ALA A 171 -0.01 49.95 5.96
N GLU A 172 -1.24 49.88 6.47
CA GLU A 172 -1.92 48.62 6.75
C GLU A 172 -2.61 48.13 5.47
N TYR A 173 -2.27 46.93 4.99
CA TYR A 173 -2.80 46.42 3.73
C TYR A 173 -3.06 44.91 3.71
N VAL A 174 -3.91 44.48 2.78
CA VAL A 174 -4.16 43.07 2.43
C VAL A 174 -3.96 42.90 0.93
N SER A 175 -3.35 41.79 0.51
CA SER A 175 -3.12 41.47 -0.90
C SER A 175 -3.92 40.25 -1.38
N GLY A 176 -4.22 40.22 -2.67
CA GLY A 176 -4.88 39.13 -3.39
C GLY A 176 -4.63 39.22 -4.90
N GLY A 177 -5.47 38.57 -5.70
CA GLY A 177 -5.19 38.36 -7.14
C GLY A 177 -4.39 37.08 -7.39
N THR A 178 -4.04 36.81 -8.65
CA THR A 178 -3.45 35.53 -9.05
C THR A 178 -2.06 35.33 -8.47
N ALA A 179 -1.20 36.35 -8.48
CA ALA A 179 0.19 36.20 -8.02
C ALA A 179 0.32 36.00 -6.49
N PRO A 180 -0.27 36.85 -5.61
CA PRO A 180 -0.17 36.62 -4.17
C PRO A 180 -0.80 35.30 -3.73
N THR A 181 -1.89 34.91 -4.39
CA THR A 181 -2.61 33.67 -4.09
C THR A 181 -1.78 32.44 -4.48
N SER A 182 -1.29 32.39 -5.72
CA SER A 182 -0.46 31.29 -6.20
C SER A 182 0.87 31.20 -5.46
N ARG A 183 1.49 32.34 -5.13
CA ARG A 183 2.74 32.36 -4.36
C ARG A 183 2.54 31.88 -2.91
N LYS A 184 1.45 32.30 -2.25
CA LYS A 184 1.11 31.77 -0.91
C LYS A 184 0.92 30.25 -0.93
N VAL A 185 0.17 29.72 -1.90
CA VAL A 185 -0.01 28.25 -2.05
C VAL A 185 1.33 27.54 -2.24
N TYR A 186 2.23 28.13 -3.03
CA TYR A 186 3.58 27.60 -3.25
C TYR A 186 4.39 27.58 -1.95
N ASP A 187 4.54 28.74 -1.29
CA ASP A 187 5.42 28.91 -0.12
C ASP A 187 4.93 28.06 1.07
N ASP A 188 3.62 28.02 1.31
CA ASP A 188 3.01 27.17 2.34
C ASP A 188 3.27 25.69 2.05
N ALA A 189 2.98 25.22 0.83
CA ALA A 189 3.15 23.81 0.48
C ALA A 189 4.62 23.35 0.53
N ILE A 190 5.56 24.17 0.06
CA ILE A 190 6.99 23.84 0.05
C ILE A 190 7.57 23.85 1.47
N SER A 191 7.17 24.79 2.32
CA SER A 191 7.62 24.84 3.72
C SER A 191 7.06 23.69 4.57
N GLU A 192 5.84 23.22 4.29
CA GLU A 192 5.20 22.10 4.97
C GLU A 192 5.72 20.72 4.53
N LEU A 193 6.10 20.57 3.25
CA LEU A 193 6.58 19.32 2.65
C LEU A 193 7.58 18.54 3.51
N PRO A 194 8.71 19.12 3.98
CA PRO A 194 9.67 18.37 4.81
C PRO A 194 9.07 17.95 6.15
N ILE A 195 8.17 18.76 6.73
CA ILE A 195 7.57 18.50 8.05
C ILE A 195 6.72 17.24 7.99
N TYR A 196 5.75 17.17 7.08
CA TYR A 196 4.89 15.99 7.00
C TYR A 196 5.61 14.76 6.45
N MET A 197 6.67 14.91 5.66
CA MET A 197 7.52 13.80 5.22
C MET A 197 8.27 13.17 6.39
N ILE A 198 8.86 13.98 7.28
CA ILE A 198 9.52 13.48 8.50
C ILE A 198 8.50 12.75 9.39
N VAL A 199 7.32 13.35 9.60
CA VAL A 199 6.26 12.72 10.40
C VAL A 199 5.81 11.40 9.78
N ALA A 200 5.59 11.35 8.46
CA ALA A 200 5.25 10.12 7.75
C ALA A 200 6.31 9.03 7.96
N VAL A 201 7.59 9.36 7.75
CA VAL A 201 8.72 8.44 7.94
C VAL A 201 8.74 7.89 9.37
N VAL A 202 8.53 8.74 10.37
CA VAL A 202 8.51 8.32 11.79
C VAL A 202 7.34 7.38 12.08
N LEU A 203 6.13 7.72 11.63
CA LEU A 203 4.94 6.89 11.83
C LEU A 203 5.06 5.54 11.13
N VAL A 204 5.56 5.53 9.90
CA VAL A 204 5.83 4.32 9.14
C VAL A 204 6.89 3.46 9.83
N LEU A 205 8.00 4.05 10.28
CA LEU A 205 9.03 3.35 11.03
C LEU A 205 8.46 2.70 12.29
N LEU A 206 7.59 3.40 13.02
CA LEU A 206 6.91 2.86 14.21
C LEU A 206 6.12 1.59 13.86
N VAL A 207 5.33 1.60 12.78
CA VAL A 207 4.60 0.40 12.32
C VAL A 207 5.56 -0.71 11.93
N LEU A 208 6.60 -0.39 11.15
CA LEU A 208 7.55 -1.39 10.67
C LEU A 208 8.35 -2.02 11.82
N PHE A 209 8.75 -1.26 12.83
CA PHE A 209 9.42 -1.78 14.04
C PHE A 209 8.52 -2.71 14.85
N LEU A 210 7.21 -2.45 14.88
CA LEU A 210 6.25 -3.30 15.57
C LEU A 210 6.03 -4.67 14.90
N VAL A 211 6.24 -4.74 13.58
CA VAL A 211 5.96 -5.93 12.74
C VAL A 211 7.22 -6.71 12.36
N SER A 212 8.36 -6.04 12.19
CA SER A 212 9.62 -6.66 11.82
C SER A 212 10.22 -7.49 12.96
N ALA A 213 11.11 -8.44 12.61
CA ALA A 213 11.91 -9.20 13.57
C ALA A 213 13.32 -8.60 13.77
N ASN A 214 13.68 -7.56 13.02
CA ASN A 214 15.02 -6.99 13.01
C ASN A 214 14.96 -5.46 12.97
N TYR A 215 15.72 -4.79 13.84
CA TYR A 215 15.70 -3.32 13.88
C TYR A 215 16.29 -2.65 12.63
N LEU A 216 17.12 -3.33 11.85
CA LEU A 216 17.68 -2.75 10.63
C LEU A 216 16.79 -2.93 9.39
N GLU A 217 15.84 -3.87 9.40
CA GLU A 217 14.93 -4.08 8.25
C GLU A 217 14.11 -2.83 7.92
N PRO A 218 13.39 -2.20 8.89
CA PRO A 218 12.65 -0.97 8.64
C PRO A 218 13.50 0.16 8.07
N LEU A 219 14.73 0.32 8.57
CA LEU A 219 15.65 1.36 8.11
C LEU A 219 16.10 1.13 6.66
N VAL A 220 16.32 -0.13 6.27
CA VAL A 220 16.63 -0.48 4.87
C VAL A 220 15.45 -0.17 3.95
N PHE A 221 14.22 -0.39 4.39
CA PHE A 221 13.03 -0.07 3.60
C PHE A 221 12.92 1.44 3.39
N MET A 222 13.06 2.22 4.47
CA MET A 222 13.01 3.68 4.39
C MET A 222 14.15 4.26 3.56
N LEU A 223 15.37 3.71 3.66
CA LEU A 223 16.48 4.15 2.81
C LEU A 223 16.20 3.85 1.33
N THR A 224 15.69 2.66 1.03
CA THR A 224 15.35 2.27 -0.35
C THR A 224 14.25 3.16 -0.93
N MET A 225 13.18 3.39 -0.17
CA MET A 225 12.07 4.25 -0.58
C MET A 225 12.50 5.71 -0.69
N GLY A 226 13.29 6.22 0.27
CA GLY A 226 13.81 7.59 0.24
C GLY A 226 14.67 7.86 -0.98
N VAL A 227 15.54 6.91 -1.37
CA VAL A 227 16.29 6.99 -2.62
C VAL A 227 15.36 7.01 -3.83
N SER A 228 14.33 6.16 -3.86
CA SER A 228 13.36 6.13 -4.96
C SER A 228 12.58 7.43 -5.10
N ILE A 229 12.18 8.05 -3.99
CA ILE A 229 11.44 9.31 -3.97
C ILE A 229 12.34 10.45 -4.44
N ALA A 230 13.59 10.50 -3.93
CA ALA A 230 14.57 11.50 -4.36
C ALA A 230 14.83 11.42 -5.88
N ILE A 231 15.01 10.21 -6.44
CA ILE A 231 15.16 10.04 -7.89
C ILE A 231 13.89 10.44 -8.64
N ASN A 232 12.71 10.11 -8.11
CA ASN A 232 11.44 10.50 -8.73
C ASN A 232 11.30 12.02 -8.81
N MET A 233 11.52 12.72 -7.69
CA MET A 233 11.48 14.18 -7.62
C MET A 233 12.59 14.81 -8.45
N GLY A 234 13.83 14.30 -8.42
CA GLY A 234 14.93 14.88 -9.19
C GLY A 234 14.80 14.72 -10.69
N THR A 235 14.18 13.64 -11.14
CA THR A 235 13.88 13.45 -12.57
C THR A 235 12.67 14.28 -13.03
N ASN A 236 12.02 15.06 -12.16
CA ASN A 236 10.98 16.00 -12.58
C ASN A 236 11.54 17.14 -13.44
N PHE A 237 12.84 17.42 -13.34
CA PHE A 237 13.54 18.35 -14.22
C PHE A 237 13.38 18.08 -15.74
N PHE A 238 13.05 16.84 -16.12
CA PHE A 238 12.78 16.52 -17.53
C PHE A 238 11.39 16.95 -18.01
N PHE A 239 10.51 17.38 -17.11
CA PHE A 239 9.21 17.96 -17.44
C PHE A 239 9.35 19.49 -17.53
N PRO A 240 8.58 20.16 -18.40
CA PRO A 240 8.61 21.63 -18.50
C PRO A 240 8.27 22.32 -17.17
N GLU A 241 7.23 21.81 -16.51
CA GLU A 241 6.77 22.24 -15.20
C GLU A 241 6.07 21.06 -14.51
N VAL A 242 5.99 21.10 -13.18
CA VAL A 242 5.23 20.14 -12.38
C VAL A 242 4.32 20.89 -11.43
N SER A 243 3.06 20.46 -11.29
CA SER A 243 2.15 21.13 -10.36
C SER A 243 2.62 20.99 -8.92
N ILE A 244 2.40 22.01 -8.09
CA ILE A 244 2.65 21.95 -6.65
C ILE A 244 1.90 20.77 -6.00
N ILE A 245 0.67 20.49 -6.46
CA ILE A 245 -0.13 19.37 -5.98
C ILE A 245 0.57 18.04 -6.33
N THR A 246 1.03 17.91 -7.57
CA THR A 246 1.77 16.73 -8.03
C THR A 246 3.07 16.54 -7.27
N PHE A 247 3.86 17.60 -7.15
CA PHE A 247 5.15 17.57 -6.47
C PHE A 247 5.01 17.11 -5.01
N CYS A 248 4.06 17.70 -4.28
CA CYS A 248 3.82 17.38 -2.88
C CYS A 248 3.14 16.02 -2.67
N ALA A 249 2.09 15.71 -3.45
CA ALA A 249 1.32 14.47 -3.29
C ALA A 249 2.07 13.23 -3.81
N ALA A 250 2.85 13.35 -4.89
CA ALA A 250 3.49 12.17 -5.49
C ALA A 250 4.53 11.54 -4.57
N SER A 251 5.28 12.33 -3.80
CA SER A 251 6.30 11.83 -2.88
C SER A 251 5.71 10.95 -1.77
N ILE A 252 4.61 11.40 -1.15
CA ILE A 252 3.93 10.67 -0.07
C ILE A 252 3.16 9.45 -0.61
N LEU A 253 2.49 9.60 -1.74
CA LEU A 253 1.76 8.50 -2.37
C LEU A 253 2.71 7.42 -2.86
N GLN A 254 3.87 7.79 -3.42
CA GLN A 254 4.90 6.83 -3.80
C GLN A 254 5.40 6.04 -2.59
N LEU A 255 5.68 6.71 -1.46
CA LEU A 255 6.09 6.04 -0.21
C LEU A 255 5.03 5.02 0.24
N ALA A 256 3.78 5.46 0.27
CA ALA A 256 2.68 4.69 0.82
C ALA A 256 2.27 3.50 -0.06
N LEU A 257 2.28 3.67 -1.38
CA LEU A 257 1.84 2.67 -2.34
C LEU A 257 2.92 1.63 -2.66
N ALA A 258 4.20 1.99 -2.62
CA ALA A 258 5.27 1.10 -3.05
C ALA A 258 5.96 0.33 -1.90
N MET A 259 5.64 0.63 -0.64
CA MET A 259 6.30 0.00 0.51
C MET A 259 6.13 -1.51 0.56
N ASP A 260 5.00 -2.01 0.07
CA ASP A 260 4.70 -3.43 0.06
C ASP A 260 5.68 -4.25 -0.76
N TYR A 261 6.29 -3.63 -1.77
CA TYR A 261 7.29 -4.30 -2.60
C TYR A 261 8.51 -4.64 -1.74
N SER A 262 8.94 -3.71 -0.88
CA SER A 262 10.04 -3.91 0.06
C SER A 262 9.74 -4.98 1.11
N ILE A 263 8.53 -4.95 1.68
CA ILE A 263 8.10 -5.91 2.68
C ILE A 263 8.03 -7.31 2.05
N PHE A 264 7.46 -7.42 0.87
CA PHE A 264 7.27 -8.69 0.15
C PHE A 264 8.60 -9.34 -0.22
N LEU A 265 9.55 -8.58 -0.77
CA LEU A 265 10.89 -9.08 -1.09
C LEU A 265 11.58 -9.67 0.16
N THR A 266 11.51 -8.96 1.28
CA THR A 266 12.14 -9.37 2.55
C THR A 266 11.46 -10.58 3.16
N GLN A 267 10.14 -10.68 3.02
CA GLN A 267 9.36 -11.84 3.43
C GLN A 267 9.77 -13.09 2.63
N ILE A 268 9.85 -13.01 1.30
CA ILE A 268 10.32 -14.14 0.47
C ILE A 268 11.75 -14.50 0.83
N TYR A 269 12.63 -13.50 0.97
CA TYR A 269 14.00 -13.75 1.37
C TYR A 269 14.08 -14.51 2.71
N SER A 270 13.28 -14.11 3.71
CA SER A 270 13.20 -14.79 5.00
C SER A 270 12.66 -16.22 4.88
N GLU A 271 11.67 -16.46 4.02
CA GLU A 271 11.11 -17.79 3.74
C GLU A 271 12.13 -18.70 3.04
N GLU A 272 12.87 -18.18 2.04
CA GLU A 272 13.92 -18.92 1.33
C GLU A 272 15.10 -19.22 2.27
N ARG A 273 15.44 -18.31 3.18
CA ARG A 273 16.41 -18.56 4.26
C ARG A 273 15.94 -19.65 5.21
N ALA A 274 14.65 -19.68 5.56
CA ALA A 274 14.06 -20.71 6.42
C ALA A 274 14.06 -22.10 5.75
N LYS A 275 14.04 -22.18 4.42
CA LYS A 275 14.21 -23.43 3.65
C LYS A 275 15.66 -23.96 3.65
N GLY A 276 16.60 -23.24 4.26
CA GLY A 276 18.00 -23.63 4.37
C GLY A 276 18.91 -23.11 3.26
N LEU A 277 18.41 -22.23 2.37
CA LEU A 277 19.25 -21.67 1.32
C LEU A 277 20.33 -20.73 1.89
N PRO A 278 21.58 -20.79 1.37
CA PRO A 278 22.64 -19.87 1.75
C PRO A 278 22.27 -18.43 1.37
N MET A 279 22.78 -17.45 2.12
CA MET A 279 22.30 -16.06 2.10
C MET A 279 22.14 -15.47 0.69
N LYS A 280 23.18 -15.60 -0.14
CA LYS A 280 23.16 -15.11 -1.52
C LYS A 280 22.19 -15.89 -2.38
N GLY A 281 22.14 -17.22 -2.25
CA GLY A 281 21.20 -18.07 -2.99
C GLY A 281 19.74 -17.78 -2.65
N ALA A 282 19.43 -17.58 -1.36
CA ALA A 282 18.11 -17.18 -0.90
C ALA A 282 17.70 -15.83 -1.49
N MET A 283 18.62 -14.86 -1.56
CA MET A 283 18.34 -13.54 -2.14
C MET A 283 18.12 -13.62 -3.66
N VAL A 284 18.92 -14.43 -4.38
CA VAL A 284 18.71 -14.64 -5.83
C VAL A 284 17.32 -15.23 -6.10
N SER A 285 16.93 -16.26 -5.33
CA SER A 285 15.59 -16.87 -5.41
C SER A 285 14.48 -15.86 -5.07
N ALA A 286 14.71 -15.01 -4.05
CA ALA A 286 13.78 -13.98 -3.64
C ALA A 286 13.58 -12.90 -4.70
N ILE A 287 14.65 -12.41 -5.34
CA ILE A 287 14.57 -11.45 -6.45
C ILE A 287 13.74 -12.03 -7.59
N GLY A 288 14.04 -13.26 -8.04
CA GLY A 288 13.31 -13.87 -9.15
C GLY A 288 11.83 -14.12 -8.85
N THR A 289 11.50 -14.46 -7.60
CA THR A 289 10.10 -14.64 -7.17
C THR A 289 9.37 -13.30 -7.02
N THR A 290 10.07 -12.29 -6.51
CA THR A 290 9.54 -10.92 -6.35
C THR A 290 9.24 -10.30 -7.69
N LEU A 291 10.18 -10.36 -8.66
CA LEU A 291 9.97 -9.89 -10.02
C LEU A 291 8.71 -10.49 -10.65
N ASN A 292 8.45 -11.77 -10.48
CA ASN A 292 7.26 -12.40 -11.06
C ASN A 292 5.94 -12.00 -10.38
N THR A 293 5.98 -11.66 -9.10
CA THR A 293 4.77 -11.45 -8.30
C THR A 293 4.43 -9.97 -8.17
N VAL A 294 5.43 -9.16 -7.83
CA VAL A 294 5.29 -7.70 -7.63
C VAL A 294 5.14 -6.95 -8.95
N PHE A 295 5.72 -7.43 -10.06
CA PHE A 295 5.56 -6.77 -11.35
C PHE A 295 4.09 -6.64 -11.77
N ALA A 296 3.28 -7.68 -11.53
CA ALA A 296 1.86 -7.62 -11.86
C ALA A 296 1.12 -6.56 -11.00
N SER A 297 1.47 -6.43 -9.73
CA SER A 297 0.97 -5.39 -8.82
C SER A 297 1.38 -3.98 -9.26
N ALA A 298 2.68 -3.78 -9.51
CA ALA A 298 3.19 -2.49 -9.96
C ALA A 298 2.55 -2.08 -11.29
N LEU A 299 2.37 -3.03 -12.22
CA LEU A 299 1.75 -2.77 -13.51
C LEU A 299 0.26 -2.41 -13.39
N THR A 300 -0.49 -2.96 -12.42
CA THR A 300 -1.87 -2.52 -12.19
C THR A 300 -1.94 -1.08 -11.71
N THR A 301 -1.07 -0.69 -10.77
CA THR A 301 -1.01 0.68 -10.25
C THR A 301 -0.52 1.67 -11.31
N MET A 302 0.54 1.32 -12.04
CA MET A 302 1.02 2.11 -13.19
C MET A 302 -0.04 2.23 -14.28
N GLY A 303 -0.80 1.17 -14.55
CA GLY A 303 -1.89 1.18 -15.51
C GLY A 303 -3.03 2.12 -15.12
N GLY A 304 -3.34 2.23 -13.82
CA GLY A 304 -4.28 3.22 -13.30
C GLY A 304 -3.81 4.66 -13.53
N PHE A 305 -2.55 4.96 -13.23
CA PHE A 305 -1.98 6.30 -13.49
C PHE A 305 -1.80 6.61 -14.97
N ALA A 306 -1.53 5.61 -15.81
CA ALA A 306 -1.45 5.79 -17.25
C ALA A 306 -2.78 6.25 -17.87
N ALA A 307 -3.92 5.97 -17.22
CA ALA A 307 -5.22 6.45 -17.69
C ALA A 307 -5.37 7.98 -17.63
N PHE A 308 -4.55 8.67 -16.82
CA PHE A 308 -4.61 10.13 -16.69
C PHE A 308 -4.12 10.86 -17.95
N PHE A 309 -3.31 10.22 -18.79
CA PHE A 309 -2.88 10.80 -20.07
C PHE A 309 -4.02 11.00 -21.07
N VAL A 310 -5.21 10.46 -20.80
CA VAL A 310 -6.39 10.60 -21.66
C VAL A 310 -7.24 11.82 -21.27
N MET A 311 -6.93 12.47 -20.15
CA MET A 311 -7.63 13.67 -19.71
C MET A 311 -7.35 14.84 -20.63
N SER A 312 -8.38 15.65 -20.90
CA SER A 312 -8.20 16.95 -21.54
C SER A 312 -7.58 17.95 -20.56
N PHE A 313 -7.94 17.88 -19.27
CA PHE A 313 -7.32 18.70 -18.24
C PHE A 313 -5.88 18.23 -17.96
N THR A 314 -4.89 19.05 -18.31
CA THR A 314 -3.49 18.62 -18.47
C THR A 314 -2.80 18.30 -17.14
N LEU A 315 -3.34 18.79 -16.02
CA LEU A 315 -2.91 18.40 -14.67
C LEU A 315 -2.97 16.88 -14.46
N GLY A 316 -3.91 16.21 -15.13
CA GLY A 316 -3.98 14.75 -15.14
C GLY A 316 -2.69 14.12 -15.66
N ALA A 317 -2.24 14.54 -16.84
CA ALA A 317 -1.02 14.03 -17.46
C ALA A 317 0.24 14.31 -16.61
N ASP A 318 0.31 15.49 -16.00
CA ASP A 318 1.37 15.87 -15.05
C ASP A 318 1.44 14.89 -13.86
N LEU A 319 0.33 14.76 -13.13
CA LEU A 319 0.25 13.89 -11.96
C LEU A 319 0.44 12.41 -12.32
N GLY A 320 -0.20 11.96 -13.41
CA GLY A 320 -0.11 10.59 -13.91
C GLY A 320 1.31 10.22 -14.31
N GLY A 321 2.03 11.12 -14.98
CA GLY A 321 3.42 10.92 -15.38
C GLY A 321 4.37 10.77 -14.19
N VAL A 322 4.28 11.68 -13.21
CA VAL A 322 5.14 11.65 -12.02
C VAL A 322 4.85 10.41 -11.15
N LEU A 323 3.58 10.04 -10.95
CA LEU A 323 3.22 8.85 -10.18
C LEU A 323 3.59 7.54 -10.90
N LEU A 324 3.35 7.44 -12.20
CA LEU A 324 3.72 6.27 -13.00
C LEU A 324 5.24 6.02 -12.94
N LYS A 325 6.03 7.09 -13.11
CA LYS A 325 7.48 7.06 -12.93
C LYS A 325 7.86 6.67 -11.50
N GLY A 326 7.23 7.27 -10.50
CA GLY A 326 7.48 7.00 -9.08
C GLY A 326 7.29 5.54 -8.70
N ILE A 327 6.19 4.91 -9.11
CA ILE A 327 5.93 3.49 -8.85
C ILE A 327 6.92 2.59 -9.59
N GLY A 328 7.24 2.91 -10.85
CA GLY A 328 8.24 2.18 -11.63
C GLY A 328 9.63 2.23 -10.99
N LEU A 329 10.08 3.42 -10.56
CA LEU A 329 11.34 3.62 -9.85
C LEU A 329 11.35 2.92 -8.48
N ALA A 330 10.22 2.92 -7.77
CA ALA A 330 10.12 2.25 -6.47
C ALA A 330 10.24 0.73 -6.63
N MET A 331 9.59 0.15 -7.64
CA MET A 331 9.79 -1.26 -7.97
C MET A 331 11.25 -1.56 -8.34
N LEU A 332 11.88 -0.71 -9.16
CA LEU A 332 13.25 -0.91 -9.63
C LEU A 332 14.26 -0.85 -8.47
N THR A 333 14.15 0.16 -7.60
CA THR A 333 15.01 0.32 -6.42
C THR A 333 14.81 -0.83 -5.43
N VAL A 334 13.59 -1.30 -5.22
CA VAL A 334 13.33 -2.50 -4.40
C VAL A 334 13.99 -3.74 -4.97
N VAL A 335 13.91 -3.97 -6.28
CA VAL A 335 14.48 -5.18 -6.88
C VAL A 335 16.01 -5.11 -6.98
N ILE A 336 16.59 -3.92 -7.15
CA ILE A 336 18.02 -3.73 -7.42
C ILE A 336 18.79 -3.32 -6.16
N LEU A 337 18.40 -2.23 -5.50
CA LEU A 337 19.14 -1.63 -4.39
C LEU A 337 18.90 -2.37 -3.08
N GLN A 338 17.66 -2.70 -2.74
CA GLN A 338 17.32 -3.30 -1.45
C GLN A 338 18.06 -4.63 -1.18
N PRO A 339 18.17 -5.59 -2.13
CA PRO A 339 18.98 -6.80 -1.93
C PRO A 339 20.44 -6.50 -1.60
N CYS A 340 21.00 -5.48 -2.25
CA CYS A 340 22.38 -5.07 -2.06
C CYS A 340 22.60 -4.53 -0.64
N LEU A 341 21.67 -3.70 -0.15
CA LEU A 341 21.68 -3.16 1.21
C LEU A 341 21.50 -4.27 2.26
N LEU A 342 20.54 -5.18 2.07
CA LEU A 342 20.30 -6.32 2.97
C LEU A 342 21.51 -7.26 3.07
N ILE A 343 22.21 -7.50 1.96
CA ILE A 343 23.44 -8.31 1.97
C ILE A 343 24.59 -7.57 2.64
N LEU A 344 24.75 -6.26 2.38
CA LEU A 344 25.79 -5.43 2.99
C LEU A 344 25.63 -5.38 4.52
N LEU A 345 24.40 -5.20 4.98
CA LEU A 345 24.05 -5.10 6.40
C LEU A 345 23.78 -6.47 7.07
N SER A 346 24.01 -7.57 6.38
CA SER A 346 23.74 -8.92 6.92
C SER A 346 24.46 -9.22 8.24
N LYS A 347 25.72 -8.77 8.41
CA LYS A 347 26.49 -8.95 9.65
C LYS A 347 25.88 -8.21 10.84
N PRO A 348 25.61 -6.88 10.77
CA PRO A 348 24.97 -6.18 11.88
C PRO A 348 23.52 -6.64 12.09
N MET A 349 22.78 -6.99 11.03
CA MET A 349 21.44 -7.56 11.13
C MET A 349 21.40 -8.82 11.99
N ALA A 350 22.38 -9.73 11.84
CA ALA A 350 22.43 -10.96 12.64
C ALA A 350 22.51 -10.70 14.16
N LYS A 351 23.04 -9.54 14.58
CA LYS A 351 23.19 -9.14 15.99
C LYS A 351 21.97 -8.43 16.57
N LEU A 352 21.08 -7.90 15.71
CA LEU A 352 19.97 -7.00 16.10
C LEU A 352 18.59 -7.64 15.93
N ASN A 353 18.51 -8.96 16.01
CA ASN A 353 17.25 -9.69 16.00
C ASN A 353 16.51 -9.50 17.33
N HIS A 354 15.20 -9.31 17.25
CA HIS A 354 14.31 -9.24 18.41
C HIS A 354 13.06 -10.10 18.19
N LYS A 355 12.29 -10.32 19.26
CA LYS A 355 11.01 -11.02 19.14
C LYS A 355 10.00 -10.06 18.52
N LYS A 356 9.31 -10.51 17.46
CA LYS A 356 8.19 -9.77 16.86
C LYS A 356 7.18 -9.39 17.94
N VAL A 357 6.85 -8.10 18.05
CA VAL A 357 5.90 -7.58 19.03
C VAL A 357 4.46 -7.95 18.64
N LEU A 358 4.10 -7.77 17.36
CA LEU A 358 2.81 -8.23 16.83
C LEU A 358 2.95 -9.52 16.00
N ASN A 359 2.43 -10.63 16.53
CA ASN A 359 2.29 -11.90 15.81
C ASN A 359 0.91 -12.53 16.06
N PHE A 360 -0.15 -11.76 15.77
CA PHE A 360 -1.52 -12.23 15.91
C PHE A 360 -1.91 -13.12 14.72
N LYS A 361 -2.33 -14.35 15.00
CA LYS A 361 -2.97 -15.21 13.99
C LYS A 361 -4.46 -14.88 13.96
N PHE A 362 -4.89 -13.99 13.07
CA PHE A 362 -6.28 -13.54 12.90
C PHE A 362 -7.21 -14.62 12.27
N LYS A 363 -7.19 -15.83 12.83
CA LYS A 363 -8.03 -16.95 12.39
C LYS A 363 -9.53 -16.64 12.49
N ALA A 364 -9.91 -15.79 13.45
CA ALA A 364 -11.31 -15.43 13.69
C ALA A 364 -11.94 -14.68 12.50
N VAL A 365 -11.19 -13.74 11.91
CA VAL A 365 -11.66 -12.92 10.77
C VAL A 365 -11.93 -13.81 9.56
N ALA A 366 -10.92 -14.56 9.12
CA ALA A 366 -11.07 -15.49 7.99
C ALA A 366 -12.15 -16.56 8.23
N LYS A 367 -12.27 -17.07 9.48
CA LYS A 367 -13.32 -18.02 9.86
C LYS A 367 -14.71 -17.40 9.73
N PHE A 368 -14.88 -16.16 10.19
CA PHE A 368 -16.14 -15.43 10.09
C PHE A 368 -16.53 -15.22 8.61
N SER A 369 -15.60 -14.71 7.79
CA SER A 369 -15.81 -14.46 6.36
C SER A 369 -16.26 -15.71 5.61
N VAL A 370 -15.60 -16.85 5.84
CA VAL A 370 -15.94 -18.12 5.15
C VAL A 370 -17.23 -18.75 5.72
N ARG A 371 -17.47 -18.63 7.03
CA ARG A 371 -18.69 -19.16 7.69
C ARG A 371 -19.95 -18.46 7.20
N HIS A 372 -19.93 -17.13 7.14
CA HIS A 372 -21.09 -16.31 6.79
C HIS A 372 -21.09 -15.86 5.32
N ARG A 373 -20.31 -16.53 4.46
CA ARG A 373 -20.07 -16.14 3.06
C ARG A 373 -21.32 -15.78 2.25
N ILE A 374 -22.43 -16.52 2.40
CA ILE A 374 -23.66 -16.25 1.63
C ILE A 374 -24.29 -14.92 2.06
N VAL A 375 -24.38 -14.68 3.38
CA VAL A 375 -24.93 -13.43 3.93
C VAL A 375 -24.05 -12.25 3.52
N ILE A 376 -22.73 -12.40 3.62
CA ILE A 376 -21.77 -11.37 3.22
C ILE A 376 -21.89 -11.04 1.74
N VAL A 377 -22.00 -12.05 0.87
CA VAL A 377 -22.16 -11.84 -0.58
C VAL A 377 -23.50 -11.17 -0.92
N VAL A 378 -24.60 -11.54 -0.24
CA VAL A 378 -25.90 -10.87 -0.42
C VAL A 378 -25.83 -9.40 0.01
N LEU A 379 -25.25 -9.11 1.17
CA LEU A 379 -25.06 -7.73 1.63
C LEU A 379 -24.17 -6.93 0.68
N PHE A 380 -23.06 -7.53 0.22
CA PHE A 380 -22.19 -6.95 -0.80
C PHE A 380 -22.99 -6.59 -2.07
N SER A 381 -23.80 -7.52 -2.59
CA SER A 381 -24.65 -7.27 -3.75
C SER A 381 -25.70 -6.19 -3.52
N MET A 382 -26.27 -6.09 -2.32
CA MET A 382 -27.25 -5.07 -1.97
C MET A 382 -26.64 -3.66 -1.88
N ILE A 383 -25.37 -3.53 -1.46
CA ILE A 383 -24.71 -2.23 -1.30
C ILE A 383 -24.20 -1.65 -2.63
N LEU A 384 -24.01 -2.48 -3.67
CA LEU A 384 -23.51 -2.02 -4.98
C LEU A 384 -24.33 -0.86 -5.57
N ILE A 385 -25.66 -0.98 -5.61
CA ILE A 385 -26.52 0.03 -6.23
C ILE A 385 -26.57 1.33 -5.39
N PRO A 386 -26.83 1.28 -4.07
CA PRO A 386 -26.80 2.49 -3.23
C PRO A 386 -25.44 3.21 -3.24
N ALA A 387 -24.32 2.48 -3.22
CA ALA A 387 -22.99 3.08 -3.27
C ALA A 387 -22.72 3.75 -4.63
N PHE A 388 -23.13 3.13 -5.73
CA PHE A 388 -23.00 3.76 -7.05
C PHE A 388 -23.83 5.05 -7.16
N ILE A 389 -25.07 5.02 -6.65
CA ILE A 389 -25.95 6.20 -6.63
C ILE A 389 -25.38 7.29 -5.73
N GLY A 390 -24.87 6.94 -4.55
CA GLY A 390 -24.29 7.90 -3.61
C GLY A 390 -23.09 8.66 -4.19
N GLN A 391 -22.23 7.99 -4.95
CA GLN A 391 -21.16 8.66 -5.69
C GLN A 391 -21.68 9.57 -6.79
N TYR A 392 -22.70 9.15 -7.54
CA TYR A 392 -23.25 9.94 -8.65
C TYR A 392 -23.79 11.30 -8.19
N PHE A 393 -24.32 11.39 -6.97
CA PHE A 393 -24.84 12.62 -6.37
C PHE A 393 -23.82 13.38 -5.52
N LEU A 394 -22.52 13.06 -5.61
CA LEU A 394 -21.49 13.74 -4.84
C LEU A 394 -21.38 15.22 -5.26
N PRO A 395 -21.58 16.19 -4.34
CA PRO A 395 -21.37 17.60 -4.65
C PRO A 395 -19.87 17.90 -4.81
N LEU A 396 -19.49 18.48 -5.94
CA LEU A 396 -18.11 18.87 -6.24
C LEU A 396 -17.91 20.38 -6.08
N SER A 397 -16.77 20.77 -5.50
CA SER A 397 -16.29 22.15 -5.47
C SER A 397 -15.11 22.32 -6.43
N TYR A 398 -15.13 23.45 -7.13
CA TYR A 398 -14.20 23.96 -8.13
C TYR A 398 -13.43 25.19 -7.67
N LEU A 399 -13.70 25.75 -6.48
CA LEU A 399 -12.98 26.89 -5.90
C LEU A 399 -12.20 26.56 -4.64
N ASN A 400 -12.53 25.45 -3.97
CA ASN A 400 -11.93 25.04 -2.69
C ASN A 400 -10.47 24.58 -2.83
N PHE A 401 -9.72 25.10 -3.82
CA PHE A 401 -8.27 25.03 -3.93
C PHE A 401 -7.60 26.38 -3.64
N LEU A 402 -8.35 27.48 -3.64
CA LEU A 402 -7.83 28.81 -3.32
C LEU A 402 -7.70 28.96 -1.79
N PRO A 403 -6.56 29.48 -1.29
CA PRO A 403 -6.39 29.78 0.12
C PRO A 403 -7.33 30.92 0.54
N LYS A 404 -7.69 30.93 1.82
CA LYS A 404 -8.43 32.07 2.38
C LYS A 404 -7.49 33.24 2.61
N THR A 405 -7.91 34.42 2.18
CA THR A 405 -7.25 35.69 2.50
C THR A 405 -7.46 35.99 3.99
N GLU A 406 -6.39 36.36 4.67
CA GLU A 406 -6.38 36.72 6.10
C GLU A 406 -6.02 38.19 6.24
N GLY A 407 -6.53 38.86 7.29
CA GLY A 407 -6.30 40.28 7.54
C GLY A 407 -7.55 40.97 8.08
N ASP A 408 -7.55 42.30 8.05
CA ASP A 408 -8.72 43.10 8.40
C ASP A 408 -9.93 42.70 7.52
N PRO A 409 -11.11 42.39 8.10
CA PRO A 409 -12.26 41.92 7.34
C PRO A 409 -12.73 42.87 6.23
N ALA A 410 -12.60 44.18 6.42
CA ALA A 410 -13.00 45.18 5.42
C ALA A 410 -12.02 45.17 4.23
N LEU A 411 -10.71 45.12 4.50
CA LEU A 411 -9.68 45.01 3.47
C LEU A 411 -9.75 43.67 2.72
N VAL A 412 -9.95 42.56 3.42
CA VAL A 412 -10.15 41.23 2.81
C VAL A 412 -11.33 41.24 1.85
N THR A 413 -12.47 41.81 2.27
CA THR A 413 -13.67 41.91 1.41
C THR A 413 -13.38 42.76 0.18
N ALA A 414 -12.70 43.90 0.34
CA ALA A 414 -12.34 44.79 -0.77
C ALA A 414 -11.41 44.09 -1.79
N VAL A 415 -10.42 43.34 -1.31
CA VAL A 415 -9.53 42.53 -2.17
C VAL A 415 -10.30 41.43 -2.89
N GLN A 416 -11.19 40.70 -2.20
CA GLN A 416 -11.95 39.59 -2.80
C GLN A 416 -12.90 40.07 -3.91
N ASP A 417 -13.63 41.16 -3.67
CA ASP A 417 -14.49 41.79 -4.69
C ASP A 417 -13.72 42.16 -5.95
N MET A 418 -12.47 42.61 -5.78
CA MET A 418 -11.64 43.11 -6.87
C MET A 418 -10.73 42.05 -7.49
N SER A 419 -10.46 40.95 -6.78
CA SER A 419 -9.71 39.80 -7.30
C SER A 419 -10.59 38.91 -8.17
N ASN A 420 -11.89 38.86 -7.88
CA ASN A 420 -12.87 38.06 -8.61
C ASN A 420 -13.41 38.81 -9.83
N GLN A 421 -12.53 39.06 -10.81
CA GLN A 421 -12.88 39.77 -12.04
C GLN A 421 -12.82 38.87 -13.26
N LEU A 422 -13.70 39.20 -14.21
CA LEU A 422 -13.70 38.63 -15.55
C LEU A 422 -12.97 39.60 -16.48
N PHE A 423 -11.95 39.11 -17.17
CA PHE A 423 -11.22 39.86 -18.18
C PHE A 423 -11.89 39.59 -19.52
N LEU A 424 -12.34 40.65 -20.19
CA LEU A 424 -12.95 40.59 -21.51
C LEU A 424 -12.16 41.49 -22.46
N VAL A 425 -11.55 40.89 -23.47
CA VAL A 425 -10.84 41.58 -24.53
C VAL A 425 -11.76 41.68 -25.75
N THR A 426 -11.92 42.89 -26.28
CA THR A 426 -12.75 43.13 -27.47
C THR A 426 -12.00 43.95 -28.51
N PRO A 427 -12.40 43.86 -29.79
CA PRO A 427 -11.88 44.72 -30.84
C PRO A 427 -12.13 46.22 -30.56
N ALA A 428 -11.15 47.04 -30.92
CA ALA A 428 -11.22 48.49 -30.87
C ALA A 428 -10.68 49.09 -32.18
N SER A 429 -11.34 50.12 -32.67
CA SER A 429 -11.01 50.86 -33.90
C SER A 429 -11.48 52.30 -33.80
N GLU A 430 -10.98 53.17 -34.68
CA GLU A 430 -11.46 54.56 -34.80
C GLU A 430 -12.98 54.64 -35.06
N THR A 431 -13.54 53.68 -35.79
CA THR A 431 -14.96 53.62 -36.13
C THR A 431 -15.84 52.96 -35.06
N SER A 432 -15.26 52.35 -34.02
CA SER A 432 -15.98 51.60 -32.99
C SER A 432 -15.94 52.25 -31.61
N ILE A 433 -15.57 53.54 -31.52
CA ILE A 433 -15.50 54.28 -30.24
C ILE A 433 -16.87 54.31 -29.55
N GLU A 434 -17.91 54.81 -30.24
CA GLU A 434 -19.28 54.86 -29.69
C GLU A 434 -19.81 53.47 -29.33
N LYS A 435 -19.49 52.48 -30.18
CA LYS A 435 -19.86 51.08 -29.99
C LYS A 435 -19.25 50.51 -28.70
N ASN A 436 -17.96 50.75 -28.47
CA ASN A 436 -17.26 50.31 -27.25
C ASN A 436 -17.81 51.01 -26.00
N VAL A 437 -18.18 52.29 -26.08
CA VAL A 437 -18.76 53.02 -24.95
C VAL A 437 -20.18 52.56 -24.65
N ALA A 438 -21.03 52.38 -25.66
CA ALA A 438 -22.37 51.82 -25.49
C ALA A 438 -22.34 50.37 -24.96
N PHE A 439 -21.30 49.61 -25.33
CA PHE A 439 -21.10 48.26 -24.83
C PHE A 439 -20.84 48.24 -23.31
N VAL A 440 -20.14 49.23 -22.76
CA VAL A 440 -19.93 49.33 -21.30
C VAL A 440 -21.26 49.43 -20.55
N ASP A 441 -22.20 50.23 -21.04
CA ASP A 441 -23.51 50.36 -20.40
C ASP A 441 -24.33 49.06 -20.50
N THR A 442 -24.15 48.33 -21.61
CA THR A 442 -24.73 46.99 -21.76
C THR A 442 -24.17 46.04 -20.71
N LEU A 443 -22.86 46.06 -20.46
CA LEU A 443 -22.22 45.24 -19.42
C LEU A 443 -22.70 45.62 -18.01
N ARG A 444 -22.80 46.93 -17.71
CA ARG A 444 -23.30 47.43 -16.41
C ARG A 444 -24.75 47.05 -16.14
N ALA A 445 -25.55 46.85 -17.18
CA ALA A 445 -26.95 46.45 -17.05
C ALA A 445 -27.14 44.94 -16.77
N ILE A 446 -26.09 44.13 -16.91
CA ILE A 446 -26.17 42.67 -16.67
C ILE A 446 -26.34 42.41 -15.16
N PRO A 447 -27.39 41.66 -14.74
CA PRO A 447 -27.55 41.27 -13.35
C PRO A 447 -26.32 40.54 -12.80
N GLY A 448 -25.81 41.02 -11.66
CA GLY A 448 -24.62 40.46 -11.00
C GLY A 448 -23.33 41.23 -11.28
N VAL A 449 -23.28 42.08 -12.31
CA VAL A 449 -22.16 42.99 -12.55
C VAL A 449 -22.23 44.17 -11.58
N SER A 450 -21.19 44.34 -10.76
CA SER A 450 -21.11 45.45 -9.80
C SER A 450 -20.26 46.62 -10.30
N GLY A 451 -19.44 46.40 -11.32
CA GLY A 451 -18.59 47.43 -11.89
C GLY A 451 -17.93 46.96 -13.18
N VAL A 452 -17.64 47.90 -14.07
CA VAL A 452 -16.90 47.66 -15.31
C VAL A 452 -15.78 48.68 -15.39
N SER A 453 -14.57 48.19 -15.60
CA SER A 453 -13.33 48.98 -15.67
C SER A 453 -12.67 48.75 -17.01
N GLY A 454 -11.98 49.75 -17.53
CA GLY A 454 -11.35 49.70 -18.86
C GLY A 454 -11.34 51.08 -19.49
N TYR A 455 -10.57 51.25 -20.57
CA TYR A 455 -10.37 52.56 -21.19
C TYR A 455 -11.69 53.27 -21.52
N TYR A 456 -12.52 52.62 -22.33
CA TYR A 456 -13.83 53.15 -22.72
C TYR A 456 -14.82 53.22 -21.56
N ALA A 457 -14.64 52.43 -20.50
CA ALA A 457 -15.51 52.47 -19.32
C ALA A 457 -15.30 53.73 -18.46
N PHE A 458 -14.12 54.33 -18.56
CA PHE A 458 -13.76 55.56 -17.88
C PHE A 458 -14.08 56.82 -18.69
N LEU A 459 -14.32 56.69 -20.00
CA LEU A 459 -14.67 57.82 -20.86
C LEU A 459 -16.13 58.22 -20.66
N PRO A 460 -16.43 59.50 -20.37
CA PRO A 460 -17.80 59.98 -20.37
C PRO A 460 -18.34 60.02 -21.80
N ALA A 461 -19.52 59.43 -22.03
CA ALA A 461 -20.14 59.38 -23.36
C ALA A 461 -20.30 60.79 -24.00
N GLU A 462 -20.56 61.80 -23.17
CA GLU A 462 -20.71 63.20 -23.60
C GLU A 462 -19.41 63.88 -24.07
N ALA A 463 -18.25 63.27 -23.80
CA ALA A 463 -16.96 63.76 -24.28
C ALA A 463 -16.58 63.20 -25.66
N ILE A 464 -17.39 62.34 -26.26
CA ILE A 464 -17.06 61.70 -27.54
C ILE A 464 -17.68 62.55 -28.66
N GLY A 465 -16.83 63.15 -29.49
CA GLY A 465 -17.29 63.84 -30.69
C GLY A 465 -17.49 62.88 -31.86
N ASP A 466 -18.45 63.20 -32.73
CA ASP A 466 -18.76 62.45 -33.96
C ASP A 466 -17.54 62.31 -34.90
N ASP A 467 -16.52 63.16 -34.74
CA ASP A 467 -15.27 63.16 -35.50
C ASP A 467 -14.14 62.34 -34.84
N GLY A 468 -14.43 61.61 -33.75
CA GLY A 468 -13.48 60.75 -33.06
C GLY A 468 -12.53 61.48 -32.11
N TYR A 469 -12.71 62.79 -31.90
CA TYR A 469 -11.94 63.60 -30.95
C TYR A 469 -12.71 63.81 -29.64
N PHE A 470 -11.97 64.10 -28.57
CA PHE A 470 -12.59 64.47 -27.29
C PHE A 470 -13.21 65.88 -27.33
N ILE A 471 -14.34 66.04 -26.63
CA ILE A 471 -14.97 67.32 -26.35
C ILE A 471 -14.50 67.81 -24.98
N ALA A 472 -13.84 68.96 -24.97
CA ALA A 472 -13.35 69.59 -23.75
C ALA A 472 -14.51 70.15 -22.91
N LYS A 473 -14.33 70.20 -21.59
CA LYS A 473 -15.27 70.82 -20.64
C LYS A 473 -15.39 72.34 -20.85
N TYR A 474 -14.32 72.97 -21.32
CA TYR A 474 -14.24 74.39 -21.60
C TYR A 474 -13.74 74.59 -23.03
N ASP A 475 -14.43 75.43 -23.81
CA ASP A 475 -14.09 75.69 -25.22
C ASP A 475 -12.63 76.14 -25.41
N SER A 476 -12.08 76.87 -24.43
CA SER A 476 -10.68 77.33 -24.44
C SER A 476 -9.64 76.21 -24.42
N LEU A 477 -10.03 74.98 -24.06
CA LEU A 477 -9.15 73.81 -24.02
C LEU A 477 -9.37 72.89 -25.22
N GLN A 478 -10.33 73.18 -26.11
CA GLN A 478 -10.72 72.28 -27.19
C GLN A 478 -9.59 72.05 -28.21
N GLU A 479 -8.80 73.09 -28.52
CA GLU A 479 -7.65 72.99 -29.43
C GLU A 479 -6.53 72.16 -28.80
N THR A 480 -6.20 72.41 -27.52
CA THR A 480 -5.22 71.62 -26.74
C THR A 480 -5.60 70.15 -26.60
N VAL A 481 -6.90 69.84 -26.48
CA VAL A 481 -7.39 68.46 -26.42
C VAL A 481 -7.29 67.79 -27.80
N ARG A 482 -7.56 68.51 -28.89
CA ARG A 482 -7.43 67.98 -30.26
C ARG A 482 -5.98 67.74 -30.68
N GLU A 483 -5.04 68.55 -30.21
CA GLU A 483 -3.59 68.37 -30.47
C GLU A 483 -3.05 67.05 -29.93
N LYS A 484 -3.72 66.44 -28.94
CA LYS A 484 -3.35 65.13 -28.38
C LYS A 484 -3.73 63.94 -29.27
N GLY A 485 -4.42 64.16 -30.38
CA GLY A 485 -4.85 63.10 -31.31
C GLY A 485 -6.28 62.61 -31.08
N THR A 486 -6.70 61.63 -31.87
CA THR A 486 -8.03 61.01 -31.75
C THR A 486 -8.14 60.16 -30.48
N ILE A 487 -9.38 59.88 -30.02
CA ILE A 487 -9.64 59.03 -28.85
C ILE A 487 -8.97 57.66 -28.97
N TYR A 488 -8.92 57.12 -30.19
CA TYR A 488 -8.28 55.85 -30.51
C TYR A 488 -6.75 55.94 -30.46
N GLU A 489 -6.16 56.96 -31.11
CA GLU A 489 -4.69 57.17 -31.10
C GLU A 489 -4.16 57.39 -29.68
N MET A 490 -4.86 58.19 -28.86
CA MET A 490 -4.51 58.37 -27.45
C MET A 490 -4.62 57.07 -26.65
N GLY A 491 -5.61 56.23 -26.96
CA GLY A 491 -5.76 54.91 -26.37
C GLY A 491 -4.56 54.00 -26.69
N LYS A 492 -4.06 54.07 -27.93
CA LYS A 492 -2.84 53.36 -28.36
C LYS A 492 -1.59 53.90 -27.70
N GLU A 493 -1.38 55.22 -27.72
CA GLU A 493 -0.21 55.87 -27.11
C GLU A 493 -0.06 55.51 -25.63
N LYS A 494 -1.18 55.38 -24.92
CA LYS A 494 -1.23 55.06 -23.49
C LYS A 494 -1.26 53.56 -23.17
N GLY A 495 -1.20 52.69 -24.18
CA GLY A 495 -1.21 51.24 -24.00
C GLY A 495 -2.57 50.65 -23.56
N TYR A 496 -3.65 51.41 -23.65
CA TYR A 496 -5.02 50.94 -23.40
C TYR A 496 -5.63 50.21 -24.58
N ILE A 497 -5.12 50.50 -25.78
CA ILE A 497 -5.47 49.84 -27.02
C ILE A 497 -4.18 49.24 -27.58
N THR A 498 -4.22 47.96 -27.91
CA THR A 498 -3.07 47.24 -28.45
C THR A 498 -2.80 47.65 -29.90
N GLU A 499 -1.61 47.35 -30.41
CA GLU A 499 -1.28 47.66 -31.81
C GLU A 499 -2.25 46.99 -32.80
N ASP A 500 -2.72 45.79 -32.47
CA ASP A 500 -3.68 45.01 -33.26
C ASP A 500 -5.14 45.52 -33.16
N GLY A 501 -5.36 46.56 -32.36
CA GLY A 501 -6.67 47.20 -32.16
C GLY A 501 -7.57 46.38 -31.27
N TYR A 502 -7.12 46.07 -30.05
CA TYR A 502 -7.93 45.47 -28.99
C TYR A 502 -7.90 46.30 -27.74
N THR A 503 -8.98 46.26 -26.96
CA THR A 503 -9.07 46.89 -25.64
C THR A 503 -9.51 45.87 -24.59
N LEU A 504 -9.14 46.13 -23.34
CA LEU A 504 -9.40 45.26 -22.20
C LEU A 504 -10.46 45.87 -21.27
N TYR A 505 -11.47 45.08 -20.95
CA TYR A 505 -12.44 45.33 -19.90
C TYR A 505 -12.23 44.37 -18.73
N MET A 506 -12.31 44.90 -17.51
CA MET A 506 -12.37 44.13 -16.28
C MET A 506 -13.76 44.28 -15.68
N ILE A 507 -14.49 43.18 -15.57
CA ILE A 507 -15.87 43.16 -15.09
C ILE A 507 -15.86 42.60 -13.68
N ALA A 508 -16.24 43.44 -12.71
CA ALA A 508 -16.36 43.09 -11.31
C ALA A 508 -17.74 42.51 -11.01
N MET A 509 -17.76 41.49 -10.16
CA MET A 509 -18.97 40.82 -9.74
C MET A 509 -19.42 41.30 -8.36
N THR A 510 -20.73 41.23 -8.13
CA THR A 510 -21.31 41.58 -6.84
C THR A 510 -20.83 40.61 -5.76
N LYS A 511 -20.51 41.14 -4.57
CA LYS A 511 -20.01 40.38 -3.41
C LYS A 511 -20.86 39.20 -2.95
N ASP A 512 -22.16 39.20 -3.27
CA ASP A 512 -23.11 38.16 -2.88
C ASP A 512 -23.16 36.98 -3.87
N TYR A 513 -22.47 37.07 -5.01
CA TYR A 513 -22.41 36.00 -6.00
C TYR A 513 -21.42 34.91 -5.57
N ASN A 514 -21.94 33.72 -5.31
CA ASN A 514 -21.10 32.52 -5.28
C ASN A 514 -20.68 32.22 -6.72
N ILE A 515 -19.38 32.21 -7.02
CA ILE A 515 -18.82 31.92 -8.36
C ILE A 515 -19.21 30.51 -8.84
N GLU A 516 -19.49 29.60 -7.92
CA GLU A 516 -20.01 28.26 -8.21
C GLU A 516 -21.54 28.20 -8.39
N SER A 517 -22.26 29.31 -8.28
CA SER A 517 -23.72 29.32 -8.40
C SER A 517 -24.20 29.25 -9.87
N GLN A 518 -25.49 28.96 -10.07
CA GLN A 518 -26.08 29.04 -11.41
C GLN A 518 -26.20 30.49 -11.85
N GLU A 519 -26.44 31.41 -10.93
CA GLU A 519 -26.54 32.84 -11.17
C GLU A 519 -25.24 33.41 -11.76
N ALA A 520 -24.08 32.96 -11.27
CA ALA A 520 -22.78 33.36 -11.80
C ALA A 520 -22.53 32.84 -13.23
N GLU A 521 -22.96 31.61 -13.53
CA GLU A 521 -22.90 31.03 -14.87
C GLU A 521 -23.83 31.80 -15.84
N ASP A 522 -25.04 32.14 -15.40
CA ASP A 522 -25.98 32.92 -16.21
C ASP A 522 -25.43 34.33 -16.52
N MET A 523 -24.73 34.95 -15.55
CA MET A 523 -24.03 36.23 -15.76
C MET A 523 -22.90 36.10 -16.77
N LEU A 524 -22.06 35.06 -16.66
CA LEU A 524 -20.99 34.78 -17.63
C LEU A 524 -21.53 34.61 -19.05
N GLN A 525 -22.63 33.87 -19.19
CA GLN A 525 -23.29 33.68 -20.49
C GLN A 525 -23.90 34.98 -21.02
N ALA A 526 -24.47 35.82 -20.15
CA ALA A 526 -24.96 37.14 -20.53
C ALA A 526 -23.81 38.02 -21.07
N VAL A 527 -22.66 38.06 -20.38
CA VAL A 527 -21.47 38.81 -20.84
C VAL A 527 -20.98 38.29 -22.20
N ARG A 528 -20.84 36.97 -22.35
CA ARG A 528 -20.44 36.35 -23.63
C ARG A 528 -21.42 36.68 -24.76
N SER A 529 -22.72 36.61 -24.49
CA SER A 529 -23.75 36.91 -25.47
C SER A 529 -23.74 38.39 -25.88
N ALA A 530 -23.54 39.30 -24.91
CA ALA A 530 -23.41 40.72 -25.17
C ALA A 530 -22.18 41.03 -26.02
N ALA A 531 -21.02 40.44 -25.70
CA ALA A 531 -19.79 40.61 -26.47
C ALA A 531 -19.94 40.09 -27.92
N ARG A 532 -20.51 38.89 -28.09
CA ARG A 532 -20.78 38.32 -29.42
C ARG A 532 -21.77 39.15 -30.23
N ALA A 533 -22.81 39.69 -29.60
CA ALA A 533 -23.79 40.52 -30.28
C ALA A 533 -23.20 41.89 -30.66
N ALA A 534 -22.42 42.50 -29.78
CA ALA A 534 -21.77 43.77 -30.06
C ALA A 534 -20.74 43.60 -31.19
N PHE A 535 -19.83 42.64 -31.12
CA PHE A 535 -18.67 42.53 -32.01
C PHE A 535 -18.78 41.42 -33.07
N ALA A 536 -20.00 41.14 -33.56
CA ALA A 536 -20.26 40.06 -34.53
C ALA A 536 -19.53 40.28 -35.87
N GLU A 537 -19.54 41.50 -36.40
CA GLU A 537 -18.88 41.84 -37.68
C GLU A 537 -17.36 41.68 -37.59
N GLU A 538 -16.77 42.11 -36.48
CA GLU A 538 -15.34 41.97 -36.22
C GLU A 538 -14.94 40.51 -36.04
N TRP A 539 -15.79 39.72 -35.36
CA TRP A 539 -15.61 38.27 -35.24
C TRP A 539 -15.58 37.60 -36.62
N GLU A 540 -16.53 37.92 -37.51
CA GLU A 540 -16.56 37.40 -38.89
C GLU A 540 -15.36 37.85 -39.71
N ALA A 541 -14.81 39.03 -39.43
CA ALA A 541 -13.58 39.55 -40.02
C ALA A 541 -12.29 38.95 -39.42
N GLY A 542 -12.40 37.97 -38.52
CA GLY A 542 -11.25 37.29 -37.90
C GLY A 542 -10.66 38.00 -36.68
N LYS A 543 -11.41 38.92 -36.04
CA LYS A 543 -11.06 39.57 -34.78
C LYS A 543 -12.00 39.11 -33.64
N PRO A 544 -11.76 37.94 -33.04
CA PRO A 544 -12.64 37.41 -31.99
C PRO A 544 -12.50 38.18 -30.67
N CYS A 545 -13.52 38.08 -29.81
CA CYS A 545 -13.41 38.52 -28.42
C CYS A 545 -12.83 37.39 -27.57
N TYR A 546 -12.01 37.72 -26.57
CA TYR A 546 -11.42 36.76 -25.64
C TYR A 546 -11.91 37.01 -24.22
N ILE A 547 -12.14 35.95 -23.46
CA ILE A 547 -12.65 36.05 -22.10
C ILE A 547 -11.89 35.10 -21.17
N THR A 548 -11.41 35.60 -20.03
CA THR A 548 -10.67 34.80 -19.04
C THR A 548 -10.94 35.30 -17.62
N GLY A 549 -10.51 34.56 -16.61
CA GLY A 549 -10.70 34.85 -15.19
C GLY A 549 -11.26 33.66 -14.42
N VAL A 550 -11.35 33.81 -13.09
CA VAL A 550 -11.70 32.71 -12.18
C VAL A 550 -13.07 32.10 -12.50
N LEU A 551 -14.08 32.93 -12.77
CA LEU A 551 -15.45 32.46 -13.10
C LEU A 551 -15.47 31.67 -14.42
N GLN A 552 -14.77 32.17 -15.44
CA GLN A 552 -14.62 31.51 -16.73
C GLN A 552 -13.92 30.15 -16.59
N ALA A 553 -12.83 30.10 -15.81
CA ALA A 553 -12.12 28.86 -15.52
C ALA A 553 -13.00 27.84 -14.77
N VAL A 554 -13.78 28.28 -13.78
CA VAL A 554 -14.73 27.42 -13.04
C VAL A 554 -15.82 26.84 -13.96
N SER A 555 -16.35 27.64 -14.89
CA SER A 555 -17.31 27.19 -15.91
C SER A 555 -16.71 26.07 -16.79
N GLU A 556 -15.48 26.27 -17.29
CA GLU A 556 -14.79 25.29 -18.11
C GLU A 556 -14.39 24.02 -17.34
N PHE A 557 -13.97 24.14 -16.08
CA PHE A 557 -13.75 22.96 -15.24
C PHE A 557 -15.03 22.13 -15.11
N ARG A 558 -16.20 22.75 -14.92
CA ARG A 558 -17.48 22.03 -14.84
C ARG A 558 -17.87 21.33 -16.13
N GLU A 559 -17.51 21.90 -17.27
CA GLU A 559 -17.78 21.31 -18.57
C GLU A 559 -16.84 20.13 -18.89
N ILE A 560 -15.54 20.31 -18.65
CA ILE A 560 -14.50 19.36 -19.04
C ILE A 560 -14.41 18.17 -18.07
N THR A 561 -14.41 18.45 -16.77
CA THR A 561 -14.03 17.45 -15.76
C THR A 561 -14.95 16.24 -15.69
N PRO A 562 -16.30 16.32 -15.81
CA PRO A 562 -17.15 15.13 -15.76
C PRO A 562 -16.90 14.16 -16.91
N ARG A 563 -16.52 14.67 -18.10
CA ARG A 563 -16.13 13.85 -19.25
C ARG A 563 -14.82 13.13 -18.95
N ASP A 564 -13.82 13.86 -18.46
CA ASP A 564 -12.52 13.29 -18.09
C ASP A 564 -12.68 12.19 -17.04
N PHE A 565 -13.47 12.44 -15.99
CA PHE A 565 -13.72 11.47 -14.92
C PHE A 565 -14.23 10.13 -15.46
N ARG A 566 -15.21 10.20 -16.36
CA ARG A 566 -15.80 9.01 -16.97
C ARG A 566 -14.77 8.22 -17.76
N TRP A 567 -13.95 8.88 -18.57
CA TRP A 567 -12.93 8.23 -19.38
C TRP A 567 -11.82 7.62 -18.53
N ILE A 568 -11.32 8.35 -17.53
CA ILE A 568 -10.32 7.84 -16.58
C ILE A 568 -10.83 6.56 -15.91
N THR A 569 -12.06 6.57 -15.37
CA THR A 569 -12.62 5.40 -14.68
C THR A 569 -12.72 4.21 -15.63
N ILE A 570 -13.31 4.39 -16.83
CA ILE A 570 -13.48 3.31 -17.81
C ILE A 570 -12.12 2.74 -18.22
N ILE A 571 -11.15 3.59 -18.56
CA ILE A 571 -9.84 3.15 -19.04
C ILE A 571 -9.04 2.49 -17.92
N SER A 572 -9.04 3.05 -16.72
CA SER A 572 -8.37 2.47 -15.55
C SER A 572 -8.92 1.06 -15.26
N VAL A 573 -10.24 0.90 -15.26
CA VAL A 573 -10.90 -0.39 -15.06
C VAL A 573 -10.51 -1.39 -16.14
N LEU A 574 -10.53 -0.98 -17.42
CA LEU A 574 -10.17 -1.86 -18.53
C LEU A 574 -8.69 -2.28 -18.49
N VAL A 575 -7.78 -1.35 -18.21
CA VAL A 575 -6.34 -1.63 -18.12
C VAL A 575 -6.05 -2.56 -16.95
N ILE A 576 -6.58 -2.25 -15.76
CA ILE A 576 -6.42 -3.11 -14.57
C ILE A 576 -7.01 -4.50 -14.86
N PHE A 577 -8.21 -4.57 -15.42
CA PHE A 577 -8.84 -5.84 -15.80
C PHE A 577 -7.97 -6.64 -16.77
N ALA A 578 -7.39 -6.01 -17.79
CA ALA A 578 -6.50 -6.65 -18.75
C ALA A 578 -5.23 -7.18 -18.09
N VAL A 579 -4.57 -6.39 -17.25
CA VAL A 579 -3.36 -6.80 -16.50
C VAL A 579 -3.68 -8.00 -15.58
N LEU A 580 -4.79 -7.92 -14.84
CA LEU A 580 -5.25 -9.01 -13.98
C LEU A 580 -5.62 -10.26 -14.79
N LEU A 581 -6.24 -10.11 -15.96
CA LEU A 581 -6.57 -11.23 -16.84
C LEU A 581 -5.32 -11.94 -17.34
N ILE A 582 -4.27 -11.18 -17.72
CA ILE A 582 -2.97 -11.73 -18.12
C ILE A 582 -2.30 -12.46 -16.94
N SER A 583 -2.34 -11.87 -15.75
CA SER A 583 -1.74 -12.42 -14.53
C SER A 583 -2.46 -13.69 -14.04
N PHE A 584 -3.79 -13.67 -13.96
CA PHE A 584 -4.56 -14.77 -13.42
C PHE A 584 -4.91 -15.84 -14.47
N ARG A 585 -5.02 -15.49 -15.75
CA ARG A 585 -5.44 -16.38 -16.85
C ARG A 585 -6.79 -17.07 -16.60
N ASN A 586 -7.69 -16.39 -15.91
CA ASN A 586 -9.04 -16.85 -15.63
C ASN A 586 -9.90 -15.61 -15.41
N PHE A 587 -11.01 -15.48 -16.13
CA PHE A 587 -11.87 -14.31 -16.14
C PHE A 587 -12.54 -14.01 -14.78
N ILE A 588 -12.85 -15.04 -13.99
CA ILE A 588 -13.63 -14.89 -12.76
C ILE A 588 -12.86 -14.08 -11.70
N TYR A 589 -11.55 -14.31 -11.55
CA TYR A 589 -10.78 -13.59 -10.54
C TYR A 589 -10.68 -12.08 -10.86
N PRO A 590 -10.17 -11.63 -12.02
CA PRO A 590 -10.18 -10.23 -12.41
C PRO A 590 -11.54 -9.57 -12.22
N PHE A 591 -12.63 -10.22 -12.66
CA PHE A 591 -13.97 -9.67 -12.52
C PHE A 591 -14.36 -9.44 -11.06
N LEU A 592 -14.15 -10.43 -10.18
CA LEU A 592 -14.46 -10.30 -8.76
C LEU A 592 -13.58 -9.25 -8.06
N LEU A 593 -12.29 -9.18 -8.42
CA LEU A 593 -11.38 -8.19 -7.85
C LEU A 593 -11.82 -6.79 -8.26
N VAL A 594 -11.98 -6.51 -9.56
CA VAL A 594 -12.41 -5.20 -10.05
C VAL A 594 -13.74 -4.77 -9.44
N LEU A 595 -14.73 -5.67 -9.37
CA LEU A 595 -16.02 -5.35 -8.74
C LEU A 595 -15.89 -5.02 -7.24
N LEU A 596 -15.02 -5.72 -6.51
CA LEU A 596 -14.74 -5.45 -5.11
C LEU A 596 -14.08 -4.07 -4.91
N ILE A 597 -13.15 -3.73 -5.79
CA ILE A 597 -12.40 -2.47 -5.75
C ILE A 597 -13.30 -1.29 -6.09
N GLU A 598 -14.08 -1.40 -7.17
CA GLU A 598 -15.08 -0.39 -7.56
C GLU A 598 -16.07 -0.13 -6.43
N LEU A 599 -16.59 -1.19 -5.79
CA LEU A 599 -17.46 -1.00 -4.64
C LEU A 599 -16.75 -0.22 -3.51
N GLY A 600 -15.48 -0.50 -3.25
CA GLY A 600 -14.70 0.24 -2.26
C GLY A 600 -14.57 1.72 -2.59
N THR A 601 -14.33 2.05 -3.86
CA THR A 601 -14.26 3.42 -4.36
C THR A 601 -15.62 4.12 -4.26
N TRP A 602 -16.70 3.44 -4.64
CA TRP A 602 -18.06 3.99 -4.57
C TRP A 602 -18.52 4.24 -3.15
N ILE A 603 -18.23 3.32 -2.22
CA ILE A 603 -18.47 3.52 -0.78
C ILE A 603 -17.66 4.72 -0.29
N ASN A 604 -16.39 4.84 -0.71
CA ASN A 604 -15.55 5.96 -0.31
C ASN A 604 -16.22 7.27 -0.70
N PHE A 605 -16.54 7.51 -1.97
CA PHE A 605 -17.20 8.74 -2.40
C PHE A 605 -18.58 8.95 -1.78
N SER A 606 -19.41 7.90 -1.69
CA SER A 606 -20.75 7.99 -1.12
C SER A 606 -20.79 8.49 0.32
N LEU A 607 -19.77 8.20 1.13
CA LEU A 607 -19.71 8.70 2.50
C LEU A 607 -19.67 10.22 2.54
N SER A 608 -18.97 10.88 1.60
CA SER A 608 -18.97 12.34 1.52
C SER A 608 -20.37 12.89 1.22
N THR A 609 -21.10 12.28 0.30
CA THR A 609 -22.51 12.61 0.00
C THR A 609 -23.42 12.41 1.22
N ILE A 610 -23.27 11.28 1.94
CA ILE A 610 -24.08 10.96 3.12
C ILE A 610 -23.83 11.96 4.26
N PHE A 611 -22.60 12.44 4.41
CA PHE A 611 -22.25 13.44 5.42
C PHE A 611 -22.48 14.89 4.95
N GLY A 612 -23.02 15.11 3.76
CA GLY A 612 -23.27 16.44 3.21
C GLY A 612 -22.01 17.26 2.97
N GLN A 613 -20.88 16.60 2.71
CA GLN A 613 -19.59 17.24 2.45
C GLN A 613 -19.39 17.40 0.94
N SER A 614 -19.07 18.62 0.50
CA SER A 614 -18.53 18.84 -0.85
C SER A 614 -17.09 18.35 -0.93
N LEU A 615 -16.72 17.83 -2.10
CA LEU A 615 -15.36 17.37 -2.37
C LEU A 615 -14.74 18.22 -3.48
N ASN A 616 -13.47 18.60 -3.35
CA ASN A 616 -12.75 19.22 -4.42
C ASN A 616 -12.69 18.29 -5.64
N PHE A 617 -12.99 18.81 -6.83
CA PHE A 617 -13.02 18.02 -8.07
C PHE A 617 -11.66 17.36 -8.38
N LEU A 618 -10.54 17.98 -8.00
CA LEU A 618 -9.21 17.40 -8.12
C LEU A 618 -9.04 16.20 -7.21
N ALA A 619 -9.52 16.29 -5.96
CA ALA A 619 -9.48 15.16 -5.05
C ALA A 619 -10.27 13.97 -5.60
N TYR A 620 -11.41 14.21 -6.26
CA TYR A 620 -12.18 13.17 -6.94
C TYR A 620 -11.37 12.45 -8.04
N ILE A 621 -10.72 13.19 -8.94
CA ILE A 621 -9.87 12.63 -10.02
C ILE A 621 -8.80 11.71 -9.44
N VAL A 622 -8.04 12.27 -8.51
CA VAL A 622 -6.82 11.68 -7.99
C VAL A 622 -7.14 10.42 -7.21
N VAL A 623 -8.15 10.48 -6.33
CA VAL A 623 -8.57 9.34 -5.50
C VAL A 623 -9.18 8.23 -6.34
N GLY A 624 -9.96 8.57 -7.37
CA GLY A 624 -10.60 7.60 -8.25
C GLY A 624 -9.61 6.60 -8.85
N ALA A 625 -8.47 7.08 -9.36
CA ALA A 625 -7.44 6.19 -9.91
C ALA A 625 -6.47 5.62 -8.87
N ILE A 626 -6.07 6.41 -7.85
CA ILE A 626 -5.18 5.89 -6.80
C ILE A 626 -5.84 4.71 -6.11
N GLN A 627 -7.12 4.83 -5.73
CA GLN A 627 -7.80 3.78 -5.00
C GLN A 627 -7.95 2.52 -5.86
N LEU A 628 -8.17 2.68 -7.17
CA LEU A 628 -8.16 1.58 -8.12
C LEU A 628 -6.81 0.86 -8.19
N GLY A 629 -5.68 1.56 -8.16
CA GLY A 629 -4.35 0.93 -8.16
C GLY A 629 -3.96 0.34 -6.79
N ALA A 630 -4.06 1.15 -5.74
CA ALA A 630 -3.57 0.84 -4.39
C ALA A 630 -4.26 -0.37 -3.74
N THR A 631 -5.55 -0.53 -4.01
CA THR A 631 -6.38 -1.50 -3.28
C THR A 631 -6.44 -2.85 -3.98
N VAL A 632 -6.01 -2.90 -5.25
CA VAL A 632 -5.82 -4.13 -6.01
C VAL A 632 -4.79 -5.03 -5.36
N ASP A 633 -3.72 -4.48 -4.81
CA ASP A 633 -2.55 -5.25 -4.34
C ASP A 633 -2.93 -6.24 -3.22
N TYR A 634 -3.77 -5.83 -2.27
CA TYR A 634 -4.26 -6.70 -1.20
C TYR A 634 -5.12 -7.83 -1.76
N ALA A 635 -5.98 -7.51 -2.72
CA ALA A 635 -6.85 -8.47 -3.36
C ALA A 635 -6.05 -9.46 -4.23
N ILE A 636 -5.02 -9.00 -4.94
CA ILE A 636 -4.08 -9.84 -5.70
C ILE A 636 -3.37 -10.79 -4.75
N LEU A 637 -2.84 -10.31 -3.62
CA LEU A 637 -2.09 -11.11 -2.66
C LEU A 637 -2.92 -12.29 -2.13
N VAL A 638 -4.13 -12.01 -1.64
CA VAL A 638 -5.05 -13.04 -1.13
C VAL A 638 -5.42 -14.03 -2.22
N THR A 639 -5.70 -13.54 -3.43
CA THR A 639 -6.11 -14.38 -4.58
C THR A 639 -4.96 -15.25 -5.08
N ASN A 640 -3.73 -14.74 -5.12
CA ASN A 640 -2.54 -15.52 -5.47
C ASN A 640 -2.30 -16.64 -4.45
N LYS A 641 -2.43 -16.34 -3.15
CA LYS A 641 -2.29 -17.34 -2.10
C LYS A 641 -3.40 -18.39 -2.17
N TYR A 642 -4.65 -17.97 -2.38
CA TYR A 642 -5.80 -18.85 -2.63
C TYR A 642 -5.51 -19.81 -3.78
N ARG A 643 -5.05 -19.30 -4.93
CA ARG A 643 -4.72 -20.11 -6.11
C ARG A 643 -3.57 -21.07 -5.86
N ALA A 644 -2.55 -20.68 -5.09
CA ALA A 644 -1.45 -21.55 -4.72
C ALA A 644 -1.95 -22.75 -3.90
N ILE A 645 -2.76 -22.50 -2.88
CA ILE A 645 -3.35 -23.54 -2.02
C ILE A 645 -4.33 -24.42 -2.81
N ARG A 646 -5.06 -23.86 -3.77
CA ARG A 646 -5.91 -24.64 -4.69
C ARG A 646 -5.11 -25.61 -5.57
N LYS A 647 -3.88 -25.26 -5.95
CA LYS A 647 -3.00 -26.16 -6.72
C LYS A 647 -2.48 -27.32 -5.90
N GLU A 648 -2.40 -27.18 -4.58
CA GLU A 648 -2.06 -28.26 -3.64
C GLU A 648 -3.22 -29.25 -3.42
N GLY A 649 -4.36 -29.06 -4.12
CA GLY A 649 -5.50 -29.98 -4.07
C GLY A 649 -6.53 -29.64 -2.98
N LYS A 650 -6.31 -28.61 -2.17
CA LYS A 650 -7.25 -28.23 -1.09
C LYS A 650 -8.58 -27.69 -1.64
N ASP A 651 -9.65 -27.93 -0.88
CA ASP A 651 -11.00 -27.47 -1.21
C ASP A 651 -11.07 -25.92 -1.25
N PRO A 652 -11.88 -25.30 -2.15
CA PRO A 652 -12.12 -23.85 -2.19
C PRO A 652 -12.44 -23.19 -0.85
N LEU A 653 -13.26 -23.83 0.00
CA LEU A 653 -13.59 -23.26 1.32
C LEU A 653 -12.35 -23.20 2.22
N MET A 654 -11.56 -24.28 2.20
CA MET A 654 -10.33 -24.37 2.99
C MET A 654 -9.25 -23.44 2.46
N ALA A 655 -9.10 -23.38 1.13
CA ALA A 655 -8.17 -22.49 0.46
C ALA A 655 -8.47 -21.02 0.77
N ALA A 656 -9.75 -20.61 0.78
CA ALA A 656 -10.14 -19.23 1.12
C ALA A 656 -9.89 -18.89 2.60
N TYR A 657 -10.13 -19.85 3.50
CA TYR A 657 -9.85 -19.68 4.92
C TYR A 657 -8.35 -19.56 5.21
N GLU A 658 -7.54 -20.45 4.63
CA GLU A 658 -6.08 -20.44 4.82
C GLU A 658 -5.43 -19.21 4.17
N SER A 659 -5.85 -18.85 2.95
CA SER A 659 -5.33 -17.65 2.28
C SER A 659 -5.63 -16.40 3.10
N GLY A 660 -6.90 -16.20 3.51
CA GLY A 660 -7.31 -15.06 4.32
C GLY A 660 -6.54 -14.98 5.64
N THR A 661 -6.40 -16.10 6.35
CA THR A 661 -5.67 -16.15 7.63
C THR A 661 -4.18 -15.79 7.46
N SER A 662 -3.55 -16.32 6.41
CA SER A 662 -2.10 -16.12 6.20
C SER A 662 -1.74 -14.71 5.73
N CYS A 663 -2.64 -14.03 5.03
CA CYS A 663 -2.39 -12.70 4.48
C CYS A 663 -2.85 -11.55 5.39
N THR A 664 -3.66 -11.80 6.42
CA THR A 664 -4.28 -10.74 7.23
C THR A 664 -3.26 -9.77 7.83
N MET A 665 -2.18 -10.28 8.43
CA MET A 665 -1.16 -9.42 9.07
C MET A 665 -0.42 -8.55 8.05
N SER A 666 -0.09 -9.10 6.88
CA SER A 666 0.56 -8.35 5.80
C SER A 666 -0.33 -7.22 5.28
N ILE A 667 -1.62 -7.50 5.08
CA ILE A 667 -2.60 -6.50 4.63
C ILE A 667 -2.75 -5.39 5.66
N LEU A 668 -2.91 -5.73 6.95
CA LEU A 668 -3.03 -4.74 8.02
C LEU A 668 -1.77 -3.87 8.15
N THR A 669 -0.59 -4.44 7.95
CA THR A 669 0.67 -3.70 8.01
C THR A 669 0.73 -2.66 6.89
N SER A 670 0.47 -3.08 5.66
CA SER A 670 0.40 -2.19 4.50
C SER A 670 -0.65 -1.09 4.65
N ALA A 671 -1.86 -1.48 5.02
CA ALA A 671 -2.96 -0.53 5.19
C ALA A 671 -2.64 0.49 6.27
N SER A 672 -1.99 0.08 7.37
CA SER A 672 -1.58 1.00 8.44
C SER A 672 -0.52 1.98 7.96
N ILE A 673 0.44 1.54 7.14
CA ILE A 673 1.44 2.42 6.53
C ILE A 673 0.76 3.47 5.65
N LEU A 674 -0.13 3.05 4.76
CA LEU A 674 -0.85 3.97 3.87
C LEU A 674 -1.72 4.96 4.66
N VAL A 675 -2.47 4.47 5.64
CA VAL A 675 -3.32 5.29 6.51
C VAL A 675 -2.50 6.33 7.27
N LEU A 676 -1.39 5.92 7.91
CA LEU A 676 -0.59 6.84 8.74
C LEU A 676 0.24 7.82 7.90
N ALA A 677 0.76 7.38 6.75
CA ALA A 677 1.47 8.25 5.82
C ALA A 677 0.54 9.31 5.22
N CYS A 678 -0.70 8.95 4.84
CA CYS A 678 -1.67 9.93 4.40
C CYS A 678 -2.16 10.83 5.55
N ALA A 679 -2.36 10.28 6.75
CA ALA A 679 -2.80 11.04 7.91
C ALA A 679 -1.83 12.15 8.30
N SER A 680 -0.50 11.94 8.18
CA SER A 680 0.47 13.00 8.50
C SER A 680 0.26 14.24 7.62
N VAL A 681 -0.01 14.05 6.33
CA VAL A 681 -0.26 15.14 5.40
C VAL A 681 -1.62 15.77 5.63
N THR A 682 -2.67 14.96 5.84
CA THR A 682 -4.02 15.47 6.10
C THR A 682 -4.09 16.38 7.32
N ILE A 683 -3.28 16.10 8.36
CA ILE A 683 -3.27 16.88 9.60
C ILE A 683 -2.43 18.15 9.45
N ILE A 684 -1.32 18.09 8.71
CA ILE A 684 -0.33 19.17 8.66
C ILE A 684 -0.59 20.15 7.51
N SER A 685 -1.07 19.67 6.36
CA SER A 685 -1.12 20.50 5.16
C SER A 685 -2.21 21.58 5.22
N SER A 686 -1.83 22.81 4.88
CA SER A 686 -2.75 23.94 4.69
C SER A 686 -3.47 23.90 3.34
N ASN A 687 -2.87 23.25 2.33
CA ASN A 687 -3.47 23.11 1.00
C ASN A 687 -4.68 22.17 1.03
N ALA A 688 -5.86 22.73 0.74
CA ALA A 688 -7.13 22.00 0.79
C ALA A 688 -7.16 20.78 -0.15
N VAL A 689 -6.59 20.86 -1.35
CA VAL A 689 -6.56 19.76 -2.31
C VAL A 689 -5.70 18.61 -1.79
N ILE A 690 -4.47 18.90 -1.35
CA ILE A 690 -3.53 17.90 -0.84
C ILE A 690 -4.13 17.20 0.40
N LYS A 691 -4.75 17.99 1.28
CA LYS A 691 -5.45 17.48 2.47
C LYS A 691 -6.60 16.55 2.12
N GLU A 692 -7.48 16.94 1.19
CA GLU A 692 -8.61 16.11 0.77
C GLU A 692 -8.17 14.83 0.04
N VAL A 693 -7.21 14.92 -0.88
CA VAL A 693 -6.63 13.76 -1.57
C VAL A 693 -6.12 12.73 -0.56
N THR A 694 -5.33 13.17 0.42
CA THR A 694 -4.74 12.27 1.41
C THR A 694 -5.78 11.73 2.40
N MET A 695 -6.76 12.54 2.80
CA MET A 695 -7.87 12.12 3.66
C MET A 695 -8.71 11.03 2.99
N MET A 696 -9.03 11.22 1.72
CA MET A 696 -9.80 10.28 0.92
C MET A 696 -9.02 8.98 0.66
N CYS A 697 -7.71 9.06 0.40
CA CYS A 697 -6.83 7.90 0.28
C CYS A 697 -6.76 7.10 1.60
N MET A 698 -6.65 7.80 2.74
CA MET A 698 -6.69 7.19 4.06
C MET A 698 -8.02 6.44 4.29
N ARG A 699 -9.16 7.08 4.02
CA ARG A 699 -10.49 6.47 4.17
C ARG A 699 -10.67 5.29 3.22
N GLY A 700 -10.26 5.44 1.96
CA GLY A 700 -10.27 4.39 0.94
C GLY A 700 -9.44 3.18 1.32
N ALA A 701 -8.25 3.37 1.89
CA ALA A 701 -7.39 2.29 2.38
C ALA A 701 -8.06 1.47 3.49
N VAL A 702 -8.73 2.14 4.44
CA VAL A 702 -9.49 1.47 5.51
C VAL A 702 -10.64 0.66 4.93
N ILE A 703 -11.45 1.27 4.06
CA ILE A 703 -12.60 0.61 3.42
C ILE A 703 -12.14 -0.63 2.66
N SER A 704 -11.12 -0.49 1.81
CA SER A 704 -10.61 -1.59 1.00
C SER A 704 -10.00 -2.71 1.84
N THR A 705 -9.34 -2.37 2.95
CA THR A 705 -8.84 -3.38 3.91
C THR A 705 -9.99 -4.20 4.50
N VAL A 706 -11.08 -3.55 4.90
CA VAL A 706 -12.28 -4.24 5.40
C VAL A 706 -12.87 -5.13 4.31
N LEU A 707 -13.04 -4.61 3.09
CA LEU A 707 -13.59 -5.39 1.98
C LEU A 707 -12.71 -6.61 1.63
N VAL A 708 -11.39 -6.45 1.61
CA VAL A 708 -10.47 -7.56 1.29
C VAL A 708 -10.38 -8.58 2.41
N LEU A 709 -10.48 -8.19 3.69
CA LEU A 709 -10.45 -9.15 4.80
C LEU A 709 -11.77 -9.89 5.01
N PHE A 710 -12.91 -9.22 4.79
CA PHE A 710 -14.23 -9.76 5.09
C PHE A 710 -14.96 -10.30 3.86
N VAL A 711 -14.92 -9.59 2.73
CA VAL A 711 -15.75 -9.90 1.55
C VAL A 711 -14.99 -10.78 0.55
N LEU A 712 -13.72 -10.51 0.28
CA LEU A 712 -12.97 -11.27 -0.73
C LEU A 712 -12.88 -12.79 -0.43
N PRO A 713 -12.57 -13.25 0.81
CA PRO A 713 -12.57 -14.68 1.11
C PRO A 713 -13.94 -15.33 0.91
N SER A 714 -15.03 -14.58 1.18
CA SER A 714 -16.40 -15.03 0.95
C SER A 714 -16.70 -15.18 -0.54
N LEU A 715 -16.32 -14.19 -1.36
CA LEU A 715 -16.47 -14.25 -2.82
C LEU A 715 -15.68 -15.43 -3.41
N LEU A 716 -14.41 -15.59 -3.01
CA LEU A 716 -13.55 -16.69 -3.46
C LEU A 716 -14.09 -18.06 -3.03
N ALA A 717 -14.60 -18.20 -1.81
CA ALA A 717 -15.24 -19.43 -1.33
C ALA A 717 -16.48 -19.83 -2.17
N CYS A 718 -17.18 -18.86 -2.76
CA CYS A 718 -18.35 -19.06 -3.61
C CYS A 718 -18.03 -19.39 -5.07
N THR A 719 -16.76 -19.35 -5.50
CA THR A 719 -16.36 -19.64 -6.90
C THR A 719 -16.50 -21.11 -7.32
N SER A 720 -16.88 -22.01 -6.42
CA SER A 720 -17.13 -23.43 -6.73
C SER A 720 -18.60 -23.68 -7.10
N ARG A 721 -18.91 -24.80 -7.80
CA ARG A 721 -20.30 -25.19 -8.13
C ARG A 721 -21.11 -25.47 -6.85
N LEU A 722 -21.64 -24.40 -6.26
CA LEU A 722 -22.36 -24.36 -4.98
C LEU A 722 -23.55 -25.32 -4.97
N ARG A 723 -24.30 -25.37 -6.08
CA ARG A 723 -25.49 -26.22 -6.21
C ARG A 723 -25.15 -27.71 -6.17
N THR A 724 -24.18 -28.16 -6.96
CA THR A 724 -23.79 -29.59 -7.05
C THR A 724 -23.20 -30.09 -5.73
N ARG A 725 -22.48 -29.23 -5.00
CA ARG A 725 -21.88 -29.55 -3.70
C ARG A 725 -22.87 -29.49 -2.54
N ALA A 726 -23.78 -28.52 -2.53
CA ALA A 726 -24.88 -28.50 -1.56
C ALA A 726 -25.77 -29.74 -1.72
N LEU A 727 -26.03 -30.17 -2.97
CA LEU A 727 -26.72 -31.45 -3.25
C LEU A 727 -25.94 -32.67 -2.73
N ALA A 728 -24.63 -32.76 -3.02
CA ALA A 728 -23.79 -33.86 -2.56
C ALA A 728 -23.63 -33.94 -1.02
N ALA A 729 -23.69 -32.79 -0.33
CA ALA A 729 -23.59 -32.72 1.12
C ALA A 729 -24.95 -32.81 1.85
N GLY A 730 -26.07 -32.98 1.15
CA GLY A 730 -27.40 -33.03 1.75
C GLY A 730 -27.90 -31.67 2.27
N GLY A 731 -27.54 -30.58 1.61
CA GLY A 731 -27.97 -29.22 1.90
C GLY A 731 -26.83 -28.27 2.30
N MET A 732 -27.08 -26.96 2.16
CA MET A 732 -26.10 -25.90 2.46
C MET A 732 -25.67 -25.90 3.95
N HIS A 733 -26.59 -26.27 4.85
CA HIS A 733 -26.33 -26.41 6.27
C HIS A 733 -25.30 -27.53 6.55
N ASN A 734 -25.48 -28.70 5.93
CA ASN A 734 -24.61 -29.86 6.13
C ASN A 734 -23.22 -29.67 5.52
N LEU A 735 -23.12 -29.01 4.36
CA LEU A 735 -21.83 -28.60 3.79
C LEU A 735 -21.05 -27.69 4.75
N THR A 736 -21.72 -26.68 5.33
CA THR A 736 -21.10 -25.72 6.25
C THR A 736 -20.74 -26.38 7.58
N LYS A 737 -21.57 -27.31 8.08
CA LYS A 737 -21.30 -28.11 9.29
C LYS A 737 -20.13 -29.07 9.10
N GLY A 738 -20.01 -29.71 7.93
CA GLY A 738 -18.87 -30.55 7.55
C GLY A 738 -17.57 -29.77 7.47
N PHE A 739 -17.58 -28.59 6.82
CA PHE A 739 -16.44 -27.67 6.80
C PHE A 739 -16.03 -27.22 8.20
N LEU A 740 -16.99 -26.79 9.04
CA LEU A 740 -16.69 -26.40 10.42
C LEU A 740 -16.12 -27.55 11.24
N ARG A 741 -16.55 -28.80 11.01
CA ARG A 741 -15.93 -29.99 11.63
C ARG A 741 -14.50 -30.21 11.15
N MET A 742 -14.20 -29.99 9.88
CA MET A 742 -12.86 -30.13 9.29
C MET A 742 -11.90 -29.03 9.79
N VAL A 743 -12.33 -27.75 9.75
CA VAL A 743 -11.55 -26.61 10.29
C VAL A 743 -11.35 -26.74 11.79
N ASN A 744 -12.39 -27.13 12.53
CA ASN A 744 -12.26 -27.45 13.96
C ASN A 744 -11.49 -28.77 14.19
N GLY A 745 -11.34 -29.61 13.16
CA GLY A 745 -10.67 -30.91 13.08
C GLY A 745 -9.15 -30.79 12.99
N GLU A 746 -8.65 -29.92 12.11
CA GLU A 746 -7.22 -29.50 12.10
C GLU A 746 -6.85 -28.69 13.36
N LEU A 747 -7.81 -27.90 13.87
CA LEU A 747 -7.74 -27.35 15.23
C LEU A 747 -7.83 -28.45 16.30
N HIS A 748 -8.36 -29.64 16.00
CA HIS A 748 -8.53 -30.75 16.93
C HIS A 748 -7.27 -31.59 17.10
N GLU A 749 -6.48 -31.80 16.04
CA GLU A 749 -5.15 -32.41 16.13
C GLU A 749 -4.21 -31.54 16.97
N SER A 750 -4.20 -30.23 16.69
CA SER A 750 -3.56 -29.25 17.58
C SER A 750 -4.26 -29.13 18.95
N SER A 751 -5.55 -29.48 19.06
CA SER A 751 -6.25 -29.59 20.35
C SER A 751 -5.90 -30.85 21.14
N LEU A 752 -5.52 -31.97 20.53
CA LEU A 752 -5.20 -33.20 21.26
C LEU A 752 -3.90 -33.01 22.03
N VAL A 753 -2.88 -32.46 21.37
CA VAL A 753 -1.64 -32.00 22.02
C VAL A 753 -1.94 -30.91 23.05
N ALA A 754 -2.78 -29.91 22.73
CA ALA A 754 -3.15 -28.87 23.69
C ALA A 754 -3.94 -29.42 24.90
N LYS A 755 -4.82 -30.40 24.69
CA LYS A 755 -5.59 -31.09 25.75
C LYS A 755 -4.66 -31.96 26.59
N ALA A 756 -3.71 -32.66 25.99
CA ALA A 756 -2.70 -33.42 26.70
C ALA A 756 -1.80 -32.49 27.53
N ARG A 757 -1.29 -31.39 26.96
CA ARG A 757 -0.55 -30.33 27.70
C ARG A 757 -1.39 -29.69 28.81
N LEU A 758 -2.68 -29.46 28.58
CA LEU A 758 -3.61 -28.95 29.60
C LEU A 758 -3.82 -29.97 30.72
N ARG A 759 -3.93 -31.27 30.41
CA ARG A 759 -4.01 -32.33 31.43
C ARG A 759 -2.74 -32.42 32.24
N ILE A 760 -1.58 -32.34 31.58
CA ILE A 760 -0.28 -32.29 32.25
C ILE A 760 -0.24 -31.12 33.23
N LYS A 761 -0.70 -29.93 32.82
CA LYS A 761 -0.78 -28.75 33.69
C LYS A 761 -1.82 -28.91 34.82
N LYS A 762 -3.02 -29.41 34.52
CA LYS A 762 -4.12 -29.55 35.51
C LYS A 762 -3.87 -30.63 36.55
N ARG A 763 -3.20 -31.72 36.17
CA ARG A 763 -2.87 -32.85 37.05
C ARG A 763 -1.43 -32.79 37.58
N SER A 764 -0.73 -31.68 37.37
CA SER A 764 0.67 -31.49 37.78
C SER A 764 1.59 -32.66 37.39
N LEU A 765 1.42 -33.17 36.16
CA LEU A 765 2.14 -34.37 35.69
C LEU A 765 3.58 -34.09 35.24
N LEU A 766 4.07 -32.85 35.31
CA LEU A 766 5.42 -32.48 34.87
C LEU A 766 6.26 -32.04 36.07
N ASN A 767 7.36 -32.75 36.33
CA ASN A 767 8.27 -32.45 37.44
C ASN A 767 9.40 -31.49 36.99
N PRO A 768 10.09 -30.83 37.95
CA PRO A 768 11.30 -30.07 37.65
C PRO A 768 12.35 -30.92 36.94
N GLY A 769 12.98 -30.37 35.89
CA GLY A 769 13.97 -31.10 35.08
C GLY A 769 13.40 -31.87 33.88
N GLU A 770 12.08 -31.91 33.71
CA GLU A 770 11.41 -32.64 32.61
C GLU A 770 10.82 -31.69 31.56
N ARG A 771 10.57 -32.22 30.36
CA ARG A 771 9.87 -31.53 29.28
C ARG A 771 8.82 -32.42 28.63
N VAL A 772 7.85 -31.77 28.00
CA VAL A 772 6.85 -32.42 27.15
C VAL A 772 7.27 -32.24 25.71
N GLU A 773 7.50 -33.35 25.00
CA GLU A 773 7.73 -33.37 23.56
C GLU A 773 6.43 -33.69 22.83
N ASP A 774 6.20 -33.04 21.69
CA ASP A 774 5.18 -33.47 20.73
C ASP A 774 5.78 -34.58 19.87
N LEU A 775 5.07 -35.69 19.70
CA LEU A 775 5.54 -36.78 18.84
C LEU A 775 5.26 -36.51 17.35
N ASP A 776 4.58 -35.40 17.03
CA ASP A 776 4.12 -35.03 15.68
C ASP A 776 3.27 -36.12 15.00
N THR A 777 2.85 -37.13 15.79
CA THR A 777 2.15 -38.35 15.36
C THR A 777 0.90 -38.52 16.20
N ARG A 778 -0.28 -38.57 15.57
CA ARG A 778 -1.59 -38.82 16.21
C ARG A 778 -1.95 -37.91 17.41
N GLY A 779 -1.31 -36.75 17.52
CA GLY A 779 -1.52 -35.79 18.61
C GLY A 779 -1.08 -36.30 19.99
N LEU A 780 -0.10 -37.21 20.02
CA LEU A 780 0.48 -37.76 21.24
C LEU A 780 1.62 -36.89 21.76
N VAL A 781 1.78 -36.87 23.09
CA VAL A 781 2.91 -36.19 23.75
C VAL A 781 3.68 -37.16 24.63
N ILE A 782 4.97 -36.91 24.85
CA ILE A 782 5.77 -37.71 25.78
C ILE A 782 6.48 -36.82 26.80
N ILE A 783 6.55 -37.28 28.04
CA ILE A 783 7.30 -36.64 29.11
C ILE A 783 8.67 -37.30 29.18
N GLN A 784 9.72 -36.50 29.05
CA GLN A 784 11.10 -36.97 29.06
C GLN A 784 12.05 -35.96 29.75
N PRO A 785 13.29 -36.35 30.11
CA PRO A 785 14.26 -35.43 30.71
C PRO A 785 14.62 -34.25 29.80
N LYS A 786 14.87 -33.07 30.37
CA LYS A 786 15.35 -31.88 29.61
C LYS A 786 16.76 -32.08 29.06
N LYS A 787 17.61 -32.74 29.84
CA LYS A 787 19.02 -33.08 29.55
C LYS A 787 19.20 -34.56 29.90
N GLY A 788 20.10 -35.26 29.20
CA GLY A 788 20.34 -36.69 29.42
C GLY A 788 19.70 -37.59 28.35
N TYR A 789 19.22 -38.76 28.77
CA TYR A 789 18.55 -39.75 27.91
C TYR A 789 17.33 -39.15 27.21
N ARG A 790 17.22 -39.39 25.89
CA ARG A 790 16.10 -38.99 25.03
C ARG A 790 15.91 -40.07 23.98
N PHE A 791 14.66 -40.33 23.59
CA PHE A 791 14.39 -41.27 22.51
C PHE A 791 15.04 -40.78 21.20
N ASN A 792 15.42 -41.72 20.34
CA ASN A 792 16.03 -41.47 19.04
C ASN A 792 15.08 -41.90 17.90
N SER A 793 15.52 -41.75 16.65
CA SER A 793 14.79 -42.22 15.47
C SER A 793 14.49 -43.71 15.53
N ASP A 794 15.38 -44.52 16.08
CA ASP A 794 15.28 -45.98 16.09
C ASP A 794 14.07 -46.45 16.89
N SER A 795 13.76 -45.73 17.99
CA SER A 795 12.55 -45.99 18.79
C SER A 795 11.28 -45.82 17.97
N VAL A 796 11.22 -44.79 17.10
CA VAL A 796 10.04 -44.52 16.26
C VAL A 796 9.98 -45.49 15.08
N ILE A 797 11.13 -45.85 14.49
CA ILE A 797 11.21 -46.83 13.40
C ILE A 797 10.78 -48.21 13.91
N LEU A 798 11.33 -48.66 15.04
CA LEU A 798 10.99 -49.94 15.68
C LEU A 798 9.49 -50.05 15.95
N ALA A 799 8.90 -49.03 16.58
CA ALA A 799 7.46 -49.02 16.88
C ALA A 799 6.57 -49.13 15.62
N ASN A 800 7.04 -48.67 14.46
CA ASN A 800 6.32 -48.79 13.19
C ASN A 800 6.45 -50.18 12.55
N LEU A 801 7.59 -50.85 12.73
CA LEU A 801 7.84 -52.20 12.19
C LEU A 801 7.15 -53.31 12.99
N VAL A 802 6.77 -53.04 14.24
CA VAL A 802 5.98 -53.96 15.07
C VAL A 802 4.63 -54.25 14.41
N ASP A 803 4.37 -55.52 14.12
CA ASP A 803 3.17 -56.03 13.44
C ASP A 803 2.17 -56.66 14.42
N ALA A 804 1.89 -55.96 15.51
CA ALA A 804 0.87 -56.37 16.47
C ALA A 804 -0.55 -56.07 15.95
N LYS A 805 -1.51 -56.95 16.23
CA LYS A 805 -2.93 -56.77 15.92
C LYS A 805 -3.69 -56.10 17.07
N GLU A 806 -4.90 -55.61 16.76
CA GLU A 806 -5.78 -55.00 17.76
C GLU A 806 -6.10 -56.02 18.87
N GLY A 807 -5.80 -55.66 20.12
CA GLY A 807 -6.03 -56.49 21.29
C GLY A 807 -4.91 -57.47 21.66
N GLU A 808 -3.92 -57.69 20.79
CA GLU A 808 -2.73 -58.51 21.11
C GLU A 808 -1.91 -57.88 22.25
N LYS A 809 -1.26 -58.73 23.04
CA LYS A 809 -0.46 -58.36 24.20
C LYS A 809 1.00 -58.16 23.79
N VAL A 810 1.51 -56.95 23.98
CA VAL A 810 2.85 -56.52 23.59
C VAL A 810 3.64 -56.13 24.83
N TYR A 811 4.86 -56.63 24.97
CA TYR A 811 5.79 -56.23 26.02
C TYR A 811 6.88 -55.31 25.46
N ASP A 812 7.05 -54.13 26.07
CA ASP A 812 8.11 -53.18 25.77
C ASP A 812 9.14 -53.26 26.90
N LEU A 813 10.20 -54.05 26.72
CA LEU A 813 11.20 -54.32 27.76
C LEU A 813 12.30 -53.26 27.69
N GLY A 814 12.57 -52.60 28.82
CA GLY A 814 13.42 -51.40 28.85
C GLY A 814 12.72 -50.20 28.21
N CYS A 815 11.44 -50.00 28.52
CA CYS A 815 10.58 -49.04 27.80
C CYS A 815 11.00 -47.56 27.94
N GLY A 816 11.90 -47.23 28.87
CA GLY A 816 12.40 -45.88 29.10
C GLY A 816 11.26 -44.89 29.42
N SER A 817 11.10 -43.86 28.58
CA SER A 817 10.00 -42.89 28.73
C SER A 817 8.65 -43.39 28.17
N GLY A 818 8.59 -44.65 27.69
CA GLY A 818 7.39 -45.31 27.18
C GLY A 818 7.08 -45.01 25.72
N ILE A 819 8.05 -44.54 24.93
CA ILE A 819 7.84 -44.09 23.54
C ILE A 819 7.35 -45.21 22.62
N ILE A 820 8.04 -46.37 22.62
CA ILE A 820 7.72 -47.49 21.73
C ILE A 820 6.35 -48.03 22.10
N GLY A 821 6.14 -48.38 23.37
CA GLY A 821 4.89 -48.89 23.86
C GLY A 821 3.70 -47.95 23.59
N LEU A 822 3.87 -46.64 23.79
CA LEU A 822 2.79 -45.67 23.54
C LEU A 822 2.44 -45.58 22.05
N LEU A 823 3.45 -45.59 21.17
CA LEU A 823 3.24 -45.59 19.72
C LEU A 823 2.58 -46.89 19.26
N VAL A 824 3.00 -48.06 19.76
CA VAL A 824 2.38 -49.35 19.43
C VAL A 824 0.94 -49.40 19.92
N ALA A 825 0.67 -49.00 21.16
CA ALA A 825 -0.69 -48.92 21.71
C ALA A 825 -1.59 -48.01 20.86
N ALA A 826 -1.06 -46.88 20.36
CA ALA A 826 -1.80 -45.92 19.57
C ALA A 826 -2.01 -46.32 18.11
N LYS A 827 -1.00 -46.93 17.46
CA LYS A 827 -1.05 -47.32 16.04
C LYS A 827 -1.74 -48.65 15.84
N ARG A 828 -1.38 -49.65 16.65
CA ARG A 828 -1.85 -51.04 16.53
C ARG A 828 -3.03 -51.37 17.41
N LYS A 829 -3.41 -50.48 18.34
CA LYS A 829 -4.48 -50.72 19.32
C LYS A 829 -4.22 -51.96 20.19
N ALA A 830 -2.97 -52.35 20.34
CA ALA A 830 -2.53 -53.47 21.17
C ALA A 830 -2.64 -53.14 22.67
N LYS A 831 -2.61 -54.17 23.52
CA LYS A 831 -2.46 -54.05 24.98
C LYS A 831 -0.98 -54.14 25.31
N VAL A 832 -0.39 -53.06 25.80
CA VAL A 832 1.04 -52.93 26.02
C VAL A 832 1.40 -52.99 27.50
N VAL A 833 2.47 -53.72 27.82
CA VAL A 833 3.10 -53.74 29.14
C VAL A 833 4.54 -53.26 28.99
N GLY A 834 4.85 -52.07 29.48
CA GLY A 834 6.22 -51.54 29.54
C GLY A 834 6.90 -51.97 30.84
N VAL A 835 8.12 -52.49 30.76
CA VAL A 835 8.96 -52.84 31.92
C VAL A 835 10.17 -51.92 31.92
N GLU A 836 10.44 -51.25 33.04
CA GLU A 836 11.58 -50.33 33.17
C GLU A 836 12.19 -50.44 34.57
N ILE A 837 13.52 -50.60 34.62
CA ILE A 837 14.26 -50.77 35.87
C ILE A 837 14.49 -49.43 36.59
N GLN A 838 14.57 -48.31 35.85
CA GLN A 838 14.81 -46.99 36.42
C GLN A 838 13.50 -46.35 36.92
N PRO A 839 13.34 -46.09 38.23
CA PRO A 839 12.10 -45.55 38.78
C PRO A 839 11.71 -44.19 38.18
N THR A 840 12.71 -43.37 37.84
CA THR A 840 12.52 -42.05 37.23
C THR A 840 11.92 -42.14 35.83
N LEU A 841 12.44 -43.03 34.98
CA LEU A 841 11.94 -43.26 33.62
C LEU A 841 10.59 -43.96 33.64
N ALA A 842 10.41 -44.98 34.49
CA ALA A 842 9.13 -45.64 34.70
C ALA A 842 8.02 -44.64 35.13
N SER A 843 8.35 -43.70 36.02
CA SER A 843 7.45 -42.61 36.41
C SER A 843 7.09 -41.68 35.25
N MET A 844 8.06 -41.31 34.40
CA MET A 844 7.81 -40.50 33.20
C MET A 844 6.92 -41.24 32.20
N ALA A 845 7.14 -42.53 31.99
CA ALA A 845 6.32 -43.37 31.13
C ALA A 845 4.87 -43.47 31.63
N LYS A 846 4.65 -43.75 32.93
CA LYS A 846 3.31 -43.76 33.56
C LYS A 846 2.57 -42.44 33.33
N ARG A 847 3.24 -41.30 33.53
CA ARG A 847 2.65 -39.98 33.35
C ARG A 847 2.42 -39.62 31.88
N SER A 848 3.27 -40.10 30.98
CA SER A 848 3.08 -39.98 29.52
C SER A 848 1.84 -40.74 29.07
N VAL A 849 1.66 -41.99 29.51
CA VAL A 849 0.46 -42.78 29.24
C VAL A 849 -0.80 -42.05 29.72
N LEU A 850 -0.79 -41.54 30.95
CA LEU A 850 -1.91 -40.81 31.55
C LEU A 850 -2.24 -39.50 30.81
N ALA A 851 -1.22 -38.76 30.36
CA ALA A 851 -1.40 -37.51 29.61
C ALA A 851 -2.19 -37.75 28.30
N ASN A 852 -1.93 -38.89 27.66
CA ASN A 852 -2.54 -39.29 26.39
C ASN A 852 -3.84 -40.09 26.53
N ARG A 853 -4.23 -40.51 27.75
CA ARG A 853 -5.38 -41.41 28.03
C ARG A 853 -5.22 -42.80 27.40
N TYR A 854 -4.03 -43.37 27.52
CA TYR A 854 -3.75 -44.74 27.12
C TYR A 854 -3.65 -45.71 28.31
N ASP A 855 -4.08 -45.30 29.50
CA ASP A 855 -4.01 -46.08 30.74
C ASP A 855 -4.79 -47.41 30.69
N GLU A 856 -5.84 -47.51 29.87
CA GLU A 856 -6.56 -48.78 29.63
C GLU A 856 -5.81 -49.73 28.68
N ARG A 857 -4.82 -49.23 27.94
CA ARG A 857 -4.12 -49.97 26.86
C ARG A 857 -2.63 -50.12 27.10
N MET A 858 -2.01 -49.29 27.93
CA MET A 858 -0.59 -49.38 28.26
C MET A 858 -0.42 -49.29 29.76
N GLN A 859 0.16 -50.33 30.35
CA GLN A 859 0.60 -50.34 31.74
C GLN A 859 2.12 -50.28 31.78
N VAL A 860 2.68 -49.56 32.77
CA VAL A 860 4.12 -49.51 33.00
C VAL A 860 4.41 -50.11 34.37
N ILE A 861 5.30 -51.09 34.40
CA ILE A 861 5.76 -51.82 35.58
C ILE A 861 7.21 -51.43 35.82
N GLU A 862 7.49 -51.04 37.06
CA GLU A 862 8.86 -50.84 37.51
C GLU A 862 9.40 -52.20 37.92
N GLY A 863 10.42 -52.68 37.21
CA GLY A 863 10.90 -54.04 37.38
C GLY A 863 12.12 -54.35 36.51
N ASP A 864 12.86 -55.38 36.89
CA ASP A 864 14.02 -55.84 36.16
C ASP A 864 13.61 -56.84 35.07
N VAL A 865 14.14 -56.66 33.85
CA VAL A 865 13.88 -57.57 32.73
C VAL A 865 14.40 -58.99 33.02
N ARG A 866 15.40 -59.16 33.89
CA ARG A 866 15.88 -60.49 34.32
C ARG A 866 14.85 -61.24 35.17
N GLU A 867 13.96 -60.51 35.83
CA GLU A 867 12.92 -61.05 36.70
C GLU A 867 11.60 -61.29 35.95
N THR A 868 11.60 -61.22 34.62
CA THR A 868 10.39 -61.44 33.80
C THR A 868 9.70 -62.77 34.12
N ALA A 869 10.46 -63.81 34.49
CA ALA A 869 9.93 -65.11 34.88
C ALA A 869 9.15 -65.12 36.20
N SER A 870 9.47 -64.24 37.15
CA SER A 870 8.73 -64.07 38.39
C SER A 870 7.61 -63.02 38.27
N LEU A 871 7.79 -62.04 37.37
CA LEU A 871 6.83 -60.94 37.16
C LEU A 871 5.64 -61.35 36.27
N PHE A 872 5.84 -62.26 35.30
CA PHE A 872 4.81 -62.61 34.31
C PHE A 872 4.72 -64.12 34.02
N PRO A 873 3.51 -64.63 33.70
CA PRO A 873 3.34 -66.01 33.26
C PRO A 873 4.14 -66.35 32.01
N GLN A 874 4.52 -67.61 31.85
CA GLN A 874 5.16 -68.11 30.63
C GLN A 874 4.18 -68.05 29.45
N GLY A 875 4.65 -67.56 28.29
CA GLY A 875 3.85 -67.52 27.06
C GLY A 875 2.72 -66.48 27.05
N ASP A 876 2.83 -65.43 27.86
CA ASP A 876 1.82 -64.37 28.03
C ASP A 876 1.83 -63.31 26.89
N ALA A 877 2.91 -63.19 26.12
CA ALA A 877 3.08 -62.18 25.06
C ALA A 877 2.84 -62.72 23.65
N ASP A 878 2.13 -61.94 22.83
CA ASP A 878 2.07 -62.11 21.38
C ASP A 878 3.32 -61.52 20.72
N VAL A 879 3.75 -60.35 21.22
CA VAL A 879 4.91 -59.61 20.73
C VAL A 879 5.76 -59.11 21.89
N VAL A 880 7.09 -59.22 21.75
CA VAL A 880 8.07 -58.59 22.64
C VAL A 880 8.89 -57.59 21.84
N VAL A 881 9.16 -56.42 22.40
CA VAL A 881 9.92 -55.35 21.77
C VAL A 881 11.02 -54.89 22.72
N ILE A 882 12.25 -54.83 22.22
CA ILE A 882 13.45 -54.50 22.99
C ILE A 882 14.28 -53.49 22.18
N ASN A 883 14.61 -52.36 22.81
CA ASN A 883 15.57 -51.38 22.28
C ASN A 883 16.73 -51.23 23.29
N PRO A 884 17.75 -52.10 23.21
CA PRO A 884 18.75 -52.28 24.24
C PRO A 884 19.85 -51.20 24.21
N PRO A 885 20.64 -51.03 25.29
CA PRO A 885 21.84 -50.21 25.29
C PRO A 885 22.89 -50.74 24.29
N TYR A 886 23.54 -49.86 23.53
CA TYR A 886 24.31 -50.24 22.32
C TYR A 886 25.80 -50.61 22.54
N PHE A 887 26.39 -50.44 23.74
CA PHE A 887 27.86 -50.58 23.91
C PHE A 887 28.30 -51.63 24.96
N LYS A 888 29.26 -52.48 24.56
CA LYS A 888 29.94 -53.50 25.39
C LYS A 888 30.85 -52.85 26.44
N GLU A 889 30.99 -53.51 27.60
CA GLU A 889 31.87 -53.10 28.70
C GLU A 889 33.31 -52.84 28.20
N GLY A 890 33.90 -51.68 28.54
CA GLY A 890 35.28 -51.32 28.18
C GLY A 890 35.48 -50.66 26.80
N SER A 891 34.42 -50.25 26.08
CA SER A 891 34.55 -49.51 24.81
C SER A 891 33.87 -48.12 24.84
N GLY A 892 34.66 -47.06 24.61
CA GLY A 892 34.21 -45.66 24.50
C GLY A 892 34.26 -44.82 25.78
N GLU A 893 34.22 -43.48 25.65
CA GLU A 893 34.14 -42.54 26.79
C GLU A 893 32.84 -42.70 27.58
N VAL A 894 32.96 -42.97 28.88
CA VAL A 894 31.83 -43.09 29.81
C VAL A 894 31.23 -41.69 30.07
N SER A 895 29.95 -41.50 29.72
CA SER A 895 29.22 -40.25 29.95
C SER A 895 29.12 -39.95 31.46
N HIS A 896 29.48 -38.73 31.91
CA HIS A 896 29.32 -38.24 33.30
C HIS A 896 27.86 -38.10 33.79
N ASP A 897 26.89 -38.67 33.09
CA ASP A 897 25.44 -38.57 33.35
C ASP A 897 24.92 -39.98 33.62
N GLU A 898 24.61 -40.29 34.88
CA GLU A 898 24.25 -41.64 35.36
C GLU A 898 23.08 -42.25 34.55
N MET A 899 22.07 -41.46 34.16
CA MET A 899 20.95 -41.94 33.33
C MET A 899 21.40 -42.36 31.92
N LYS A 900 22.39 -41.66 31.34
CA LYS A 900 22.97 -42.04 30.04
C LYS A 900 23.93 -43.20 30.16
N ALA A 901 24.64 -43.34 31.28
CA ALA A 901 25.57 -44.44 31.51
C ALA A 901 24.82 -45.77 31.59
N ILE A 902 23.73 -45.84 32.38
CA ILE A 902 22.86 -47.02 32.51
C ILE A 902 22.13 -47.35 31.20
N ALA A 903 21.74 -46.33 30.42
CA ALA A 903 21.02 -46.52 29.15
C ALA A 903 21.91 -46.74 27.90
N ARG A 904 23.24 -46.67 28.02
CA ARG A 904 24.16 -46.80 26.85
C ARG A 904 25.24 -47.86 26.99
N HIS A 905 25.65 -48.24 28.19
CA HIS A 905 26.65 -49.28 28.41
C HIS A 905 25.97 -50.55 28.99
N GLU A 906 26.39 -51.75 28.56
CA GLU A 906 26.00 -53.08 29.11
C GLU A 906 26.35 -53.21 30.61
N ILE A 907 25.72 -52.42 31.48
CA ILE A 907 25.97 -52.44 32.93
C ILE A 907 24.92 -53.31 33.66
N THR A 908 23.75 -53.59 33.06
CA THR A 908 22.63 -54.25 33.78
C THR A 908 21.95 -55.41 33.05
N LEU A 909 22.13 -55.60 31.73
CA LEU A 909 21.41 -56.62 30.97
C LEU A 909 22.22 -57.09 29.75
N THR A 910 22.44 -58.40 29.62
CA THR A 910 23.13 -59.02 28.48
C THR A 910 22.15 -59.47 27.40
N LEU A 911 22.61 -59.60 26.15
CA LEU A 911 21.76 -60.11 25.05
C LEU A 911 21.15 -61.49 25.37
N GLU A 912 21.90 -62.36 26.05
CA GLU A 912 21.39 -63.68 26.43
C GLU A 912 20.21 -63.58 27.41
N GLU A 913 20.28 -62.66 28.37
CA GLU A 913 19.21 -62.39 29.33
C GLU A 913 17.99 -61.75 28.66
N GLU A 914 18.19 -60.85 27.69
CA GLU A 914 17.10 -60.27 26.88
C GLU A 914 16.37 -61.33 26.04
N LEU A 915 17.14 -62.21 25.39
CA LEU A 915 16.59 -63.33 24.63
C LEU A 915 15.88 -64.33 25.54
N ALA A 916 16.39 -64.57 26.75
CA ALA A 916 15.73 -65.43 27.74
C ALA A 916 14.42 -64.82 28.24
N ALA A 917 14.38 -63.52 28.51
CA ALA A 917 13.15 -62.81 28.88
C ALA A 917 12.12 -62.83 27.75
N ALA A 918 12.56 -62.57 26.52
CA ALA A 918 11.70 -62.67 25.33
C ALA A 918 11.18 -64.10 25.13
N ASP A 919 12.03 -65.12 25.31
CA ASP A 919 11.61 -66.52 25.20
C ASP A 919 10.59 -66.87 26.28
N HIS A 920 10.81 -66.52 27.53
CA HIS A 920 9.85 -66.77 28.61
C HIS A 920 8.47 -66.15 28.32
N LEU A 921 8.45 -64.88 27.89
CA LEU A 921 7.21 -64.16 27.61
C LEU A 921 6.48 -64.65 26.36
N LEU A 922 7.20 -64.96 25.28
CA LEU A 922 6.56 -65.23 24.00
C LEU A 922 5.84 -66.58 23.99
N LYS A 923 4.60 -66.57 23.52
CA LYS A 923 3.90 -67.80 23.11
C LYS A 923 4.57 -68.42 21.89
N VAL A 924 4.33 -69.71 21.66
CA VAL A 924 4.79 -70.37 20.42
C VAL A 924 4.20 -69.66 19.20
N GLY A 925 5.04 -69.30 18.24
CA GLY A 925 4.67 -68.52 17.05
C GLY A 925 4.62 -67.00 17.26
N GLY A 926 4.81 -66.51 18.50
CA GLY A 926 4.94 -65.09 18.84
C GLY A 926 6.24 -64.48 18.29
N GLU A 927 6.26 -63.15 18.22
CA GLU A 927 7.31 -62.40 17.51
C GLU A 927 8.08 -61.46 18.45
N ALA A 928 9.40 -61.42 18.30
CA ALA A 928 10.26 -60.49 19.05
C ALA A 928 10.87 -59.46 18.10
N TYR A 929 10.93 -58.20 18.49
CA TYR A 929 11.55 -57.12 17.72
C TYR A 929 12.70 -56.50 18.51
N PHE A 930 13.90 -56.57 17.96
CA PHE A 930 15.12 -56.06 18.57
C PHE A 930 15.75 -55.00 17.69
N VAL A 931 16.22 -53.89 18.27
CA VAL A 931 17.22 -53.05 17.60
C VAL A 931 18.59 -53.47 18.12
N PHE A 932 19.59 -53.69 17.26
CA PHE A 932 20.93 -54.10 17.70
C PHE A 932 22.04 -53.48 16.84
N PRO A 933 23.25 -53.23 17.37
CA PRO A 933 24.37 -52.73 16.58
C PRO A 933 24.74 -53.68 15.42
N ALA A 934 24.92 -53.14 14.21
CA ALA A 934 25.28 -53.95 13.03
C ALA A 934 26.66 -54.63 13.18
N SER A 935 27.56 -54.05 13.97
CA SER A 935 28.87 -54.66 14.28
C SER A 935 28.79 -55.96 15.08
N ARG A 936 27.68 -56.22 15.78
CA ARG A 936 27.46 -57.43 16.60
C ARG A 936 26.41 -58.37 16.00
N GLU A 937 26.12 -58.24 14.71
CA GLU A 937 25.12 -59.06 14.03
C GLU A 937 25.38 -60.56 14.17
N LYS A 938 26.64 -60.99 14.01
CA LYS A 938 27.02 -62.41 14.14
C LYS A 938 26.69 -62.96 15.52
N GLU A 939 27.07 -62.23 16.57
CA GLU A 939 26.78 -62.58 17.97
C GLU A 939 25.27 -62.67 18.21
N PHE A 940 24.50 -61.71 17.66
CA PHE A 940 23.04 -61.71 17.79
C PHE A 940 22.39 -62.93 17.15
N ASN A 941 22.78 -63.26 15.91
CA ASN A 941 22.21 -64.38 15.17
C ASN A 941 22.53 -65.73 15.85
N GLU A 942 23.77 -65.90 16.33
CA GLU A 942 24.21 -67.12 17.03
C GLU A 942 23.43 -67.33 18.35
N GLN A 943 23.28 -66.29 19.17
CA GLN A 943 22.55 -66.40 20.44
C GLN A 943 21.04 -66.57 20.25
N ALA A 944 20.44 -65.85 19.29
CA ALA A 944 19.02 -66.01 18.98
C ALA A 944 18.71 -67.44 18.50
N ALA A 945 19.55 -68.00 17.63
CA ALA A 945 19.41 -69.38 17.16
C ALA A 945 19.62 -70.39 18.31
N ALA A 946 20.58 -70.17 19.20
CA ALA A 946 20.82 -71.02 20.36
C ALA A 946 19.63 -71.08 21.33
N LYS A 947 18.83 -70.00 21.42
CA LYS A 947 17.56 -69.96 22.19
C LYS A 947 16.34 -70.45 21.40
N GLY A 948 16.52 -70.94 20.17
CA GLY A 948 15.44 -71.51 19.36
C GLY A 948 14.54 -70.50 18.64
N PHE A 949 15.01 -69.26 18.43
CA PHE A 949 14.32 -68.27 17.61
C PHE A 949 14.68 -68.41 16.14
N ALA A 950 13.67 -68.29 15.26
CA ALA A 950 13.88 -68.06 13.84
C ALA A 950 14.01 -66.55 13.56
N LEU A 951 15.06 -66.15 12.85
CA LEU A 951 15.17 -64.79 12.30
C LEU A 951 14.34 -64.67 11.02
N VAL A 952 13.26 -63.89 11.07
CA VAL A 952 12.29 -63.76 9.98
C VAL A 952 12.57 -62.54 9.10
N GLU A 953 12.94 -61.42 9.70
CA GLU A 953 13.23 -60.18 8.96
C GLU A 953 14.37 -59.41 9.62
N LYS A 954 15.21 -58.77 8.80
CA LYS A 954 16.27 -57.86 9.25
C LYS A 954 16.21 -56.57 8.45
N THR A 955 15.99 -55.44 9.13
CA THR A 955 16.00 -54.11 8.52
C THR A 955 17.23 -53.33 8.95
N TYR A 956 18.18 -53.14 8.04
CA TYR A 956 19.39 -52.36 8.25
C TYR A 956 19.10 -50.85 8.25
N LEU A 957 19.57 -50.14 9.27
CA LEU A 957 19.46 -48.70 9.40
C LEU A 957 20.79 -48.05 9.01
N THR A 958 20.80 -47.33 7.88
CA THR A 958 22.01 -46.63 7.39
C THR A 958 21.78 -45.13 7.30
N ALA A 959 22.81 -44.33 7.51
CA ALA A 959 22.72 -42.88 7.37
C ALA A 959 22.59 -42.44 5.90
N SER A 960 23.15 -43.19 4.96
CA SER A 960 23.02 -42.97 3.51
C SER A 960 23.31 -44.27 2.76
N GLU A 961 22.90 -44.40 1.50
CA GLU A 961 23.15 -45.61 0.70
C GLU A 961 24.64 -45.99 0.57
N GLN A 962 25.54 -45.04 0.81
CA GLN A 962 26.99 -45.21 0.69
C GLN A 962 27.69 -45.55 2.01
N LYS A 963 26.96 -45.54 3.14
CA LYS A 963 27.53 -45.79 4.47
C LYS A 963 27.13 -47.19 4.97
N PRO A 964 28.02 -47.87 5.73
CA PRO A 964 27.65 -49.11 6.40
C PRO A 964 26.50 -48.85 7.39
N ALA A 965 25.66 -49.86 7.62
CA ALA A 965 24.58 -49.78 8.60
C ALA A 965 25.15 -49.57 10.01
N GLU A 966 24.53 -48.67 10.78
CA GLU A 966 24.93 -48.38 12.17
C GLU A 966 24.27 -49.42 13.11
N SER A 967 23.02 -49.74 12.84
CA SER A 967 22.21 -50.73 13.56
C SER A 967 21.30 -51.49 12.61
N PHE A 968 20.70 -52.58 13.09
CA PHE A 968 19.63 -53.28 12.39
C PHE A 968 18.47 -53.56 13.35
N ILE A 969 17.28 -53.73 12.78
CA ILE A 969 16.11 -54.21 13.49
C ILE A 969 15.85 -55.66 13.08
N ALA A 970 15.91 -56.58 14.03
CA ALA A 970 15.61 -57.99 13.82
C ALA A 970 14.20 -58.34 14.30
N LYS A 971 13.45 -59.02 13.44
CA LYS A 971 12.19 -59.69 13.75
C LYS A 971 12.46 -61.17 13.94
N LEU A 972 12.34 -61.64 15.18
CA LEU A 972 12.47 -63.04 15.58
C LEU A 972 11.10 -63.68 15.74
N ARG A 973 11.03 -65.01 15.59
CA ARG A 973 9.81 -65.79 15.84
C ARG A 973 10.10 -67.05 16.63
N LYS A 974 9.33 -67.29 17.70
CA LYS A 974 9.52 -68.43 18.59
C LYS A 974 8.94 -69.72 18.01
N GLY A 975 9.69 -70.82 18.06
CA GLY A 975 9.19 -72.17 17.75
C GLY A 975 8.98 -72.46 16.26
N VAL A 976 9.60 -71.66 15.38
CA VAL A 976 9.65 -71.91 13.93
C VAL A 976 11.09 -72.29 13.57
N GLN A 977 11.27 -73.26 12.67
CA GLN A 977 12.58 -73.63 12.13
C GLN A 977 12.56 -73.49 10.61
N GLY A 978 13.67 -73.05 10.02
CA GLY A 978 13.84 -72.96 8.56
C GLY A 978 13.08 -71.81 7.86
N ALA A 979 12.73 -70.74 8.58
CA ALA A 979 12.16 -69.54 7.95
C ALA A 979 13.22 -68.82 7.10
N GLU A 980 12.85 -68.43 5.88
CA GLU A 980 13.70 -67.58 5.04
C GLU A 980 13.74 -66.16 5.62
N THR A 981 14.95 -65.64 5.88
CA THR A 981 15.14 -64.29 6.41
C THR A 981 15.01 -63.26 5.30
N VAL A 982 14.08 -62.30 5.46
CA VAL A 982 13.94 -61.16 4.55
C VAL A 982 14.84 -60.02 5.01
N GLU A 983 15.71 -59.52 4.14
CA GLU A 983 16.58 -58.39 4.45
C GLU A 983 16.12 -57.10 3.73
N ARG A 984 16.13 -55.99 4.46
CA ARG A 984 15.74 -54.66 3.96
C ARG A 984 16.74 -53.61 4.43
N THR A 985 16.83 -52.51 3.71
CA THR A 985 17.65 -51.35 4.10
C THR A 985 16.78 -50.10 4.16
N LEU A 986 16.85 -49.38 5.28
CA LEU A 986 16.19 -48.10 5.49
C LEU A 986 17.25 -47.00 5.62
N VAL A 987 17.26 -46.09 4.66
CA VAL A 987 18.10 -44.90 4.70
C VAL A 987 17.47 -43.89 5.67
N THR A 988 18.18 -43.53 6.73
CA THR A 988 17.69 -42.69 7.83
C THR A 988 17.94 -41.20 7.62
N LYS A 989 18.90 -40.82 6.77
CA LYS A 989 19.19 -39.41 6.47
C LYS A 989 19.15 -39.09 4.97
N ASP A 990 18.76 -37.87 4.62
CA ASP A 990 18.83 -37.32 3.26
C ASP A 990 20.27 -36.86 2.93
N GLU A 991 20.49 -36.45 1.68
CA GLU A 991 21.79 -35.94 1.19
C GLU A 991 22.30 -34.71 1.99
N ALA A 992 21.42 -34.00 2.70
CA ALA A 992 21.74 -32.86 3.55
C ALA A 992 22.00 -33.25 5.02
N GLY A 993 22.00 -34.54 5.35
CA GLY A 993 22.23 -35.06 6.71
C GLY A 993 21.04 -34.91 7.66
N ARG A 994 19.85 -34.54 7.17
CA ARG A 994 18.59 -34.47 7.94
C ARG A 994 17.86 -35.80 7.84
N MET A 995 16.84 -36.02 8.67
CA MET A 995 16.03 -37.25 8.62
C MET A 995 15.41 -37.46 7.24
N SER A 996 15.51 -38.67 6.67
CA SER A 996 15.01 -38.97 5.32
C SER A 996 13.48 -38.89 5.23
N GLU A 997 12.93 -38.70 4.03
CA GLU A 997 11.46 -38.68 3.84
C GLU A 997 10.82 -40.01 4.24
N ALA A 998 11.54 -41.14 4.05
CA ALA A 998 11.08 -42.44 4.51
C ALA A 998 10.89 -42.46 6.04
N VAL A 999 11.83 -41.93 6.81
CA VAL A 999 11.68 -41.85 8.28
C VAL A 999 10.68 -40.77 8.69
N LEU A 1000 10.65 -39.60 8.02
CA LEU A 1000 9.65 -38.56 8.27
C LEU A 1000 8.21 -39.05 8.05
N SER A 1001 7.99 -39.92 7.07
CA SER A 1001 6.68 -40.53 6.84
C SER A 1001 6.21 -41.40 8.01
N LEU A 1002 7.13 -42.00 8.78
CA LEU A 1002 6.82 -42.82 9.96
C LEU A 1002 6.35 -41.97 11.18
N TYR A 1003 6.73 -40.69 11.20
CA TYR A 1003 6.20 -39.69 12.15
C TYR A 1003 4.84 -39.13 11.70
N ARG A 1004 4.43 -39.32 10.43
CA ARG A 1004 3.15 -38.83 9.90
C ARG A 1004 2.04 -39.90 9.88
N SER A 1005 2.35 -41.18 10.12
CA SER A 1005 1.45 -42.34 10.08
C SER A 1005 0.81 -42.70 11.42
#